data_AF-A0AAJ1KAG7-F1
#
_entry.id   AF-A0AAJ1KAG7-F1
#
_cell.length_a   1.000
_cell.length_b   1.000
_cell.length_c   1.000
_cell.angle_alpha   90.00
_cell.angle_beta   90.00
_cell.angle_gamma   90.00
#
_symmetry.space_group_name_H-M   'P 1'
#
loop_
_entity.id
_entity.type
_entity.pdbx_description
1 polymer ?
#
loop_
_entity_poly.entity_id
_entity_poly.type
_entity_poly.pdbx_seq_one_letter_code
_entity_poly.pdbx_strand_id
1 'polypeptide(L)'
;MNNIEQNVDQETINPGLIGYYFEDDAFQNLLFIHVGEQNPLIQKAMINPDIQKVHSIRWIGRIKIYQTGPYTLTTQLTDNVVIQVHKQIIWKQGESSVILLEKNKIYDIVIEFRGNAKAFSKLPLFYTLDASAKKELPNTAFLFPDFSVLSKKPKGSDSSYFPKYNLIDDKRKQTNNIVPLDTDNDGITDEFELNGYTFKNQEIVPWDATLEGGQYKKYVSNPYRSHTVADPYTDFEKVAGLMPTATKIEARDPLVAAYPAVSVAMETLLFSKNEDVSAGNTGTQSKSVTNTDSGTTTVELSTELSFNPFAIVKATPKISNSWTKSTAVQNTDTSSWSSQIGINTAESAYLNANVRYYNTGTSPIYNLKPTTNFVLQNSDTSIATITAGPNQIGNSLGPGATYPALNLAPISLDKANEAGAVKISINKETLDLIQINKEILSLETTQNKGSYGTLNESGTLVISGEWEPIRTDIDTVCGVLILNNFNDQETLERRVGAKNPVDPEDLTPRITIQEAIQKAFYAEKTNGKLFYRNGKNQKKCIDESAVMVYIDEYTKSLLEAQFKGIPEEDQKIYEATWEIGMKIMISLPTIYFDFEDENNTGWNSIRLVDNAYTGVKGAGTLDKTYSYTKPLPPFDPYTTYGVKAYLKSNTPNAHEPITIYVKNQEDGSGDGAKKLVSIEKGKWSVLEYFFNTGSHPENYKYLGIKTRSSGGVTPFDDISLSKIRNNPVGESIIKNGDFSEGIKYWNYVEVIDGYARALGIPSQGFASMLSDNFEIKGKTKYILEFDLRLDPAVSKSDVFITMAYPNGSAVFFNTLIPAQREWTRHRFEVFASWGDTDAQFRAEDYRFDTKTFNITNITLYELLDTSDK
;
A
#
# COMPACT_ATOMS: atom_id res chain seq x y z
N MET A 1 8.93 20.88 -13.95
CA MET A 1 10.24 21.00 -13.28
C MET A 1 10.34 22.38 -12.66
N ASN A 2 10.14 22.47 -11.34
CA ASN A 2 10.59 23.53 -10.45
C ASN A 2 10.84 22.78 -9.13
N ASN A 3 12.10 22.44 -8.88
CA ASN A 3 12.53 21.79 -7.64
C ASN A 3 12.37 22.81 -6.51
N ILE A 4 11.32 22.64 -5.69
CA ILE A 4 11.37 23.14 -4.33
C ILE A 4 12.05 22.03 -3.55
N GLU A 5 13.34 22.22 -3.31
CA GLU A 5 14.09 21.48 -2.29
C GLU A 5 13.29 21.54 -0.99
N GLN A 6 12.72 20.41 -0.58
CA GLN A 6 12.54 20.17 0.85
C GLN A 6 13.95 19.97 1.41
N ASN A 7 14.62 21.08 1.72
CA ASN A 7 15.84 21.10 2.53
C ASN A 7 15.47 20.65 3.95
N VAL A 8 15.28 19.35 4.12
CA VAL A 8 15.96 18.69 5.24
C VAL A 8 17.38 18.57 4.72
N ASP A 9 18.27 19.46 5.16
CA ASP A 9 19.71 19.28 4.92
C ASP A 9 20.05 17.85 5.35
N GLN A 10 20.22 16.95 4.38
CA GLN A 10 20.78 15.63 4.64
C GLN A 10 22.26 15.90 4.93
N GLU A 11 22.56 16.31 6.15
CA GLU A 11 23.92 16.22 6.67
C GLU A 11 24.30 14.75 6.59
N THR A 12 25.11 14.41 5.59
CA THR A 12 25.77 13.11 5.52
C THR A 12 26.56 12.94 6.81
N ILE A 13 26.15 11.97 7.64
CA ILE A 13 26.85 11.69 8.89
C ILE A 13 28.29 11.36 8.56
N ASN A 14 29.20 12.15 9.09
CA ASN A 14 30.62 11.91 8.87
C ASN A 14 31.04 10.65 9.62
N PRO A 15 31.88 9.79 9.03
CA PRO A 15 32.51 8.71 9.76
C PRO A 15 33.21 9.22 11.01
N GLY A 16 32.98 8.53 12.12
CA GLY A 16 33.44 8.94 13.43
C GLY A 16 33.07 7.94 14.51
N LEU A 17 33.45 8.24 15.75
CA LEU A 17 33.09 7.41 16.90
C LEU A 17 31.61 7.63 17.29
N ILE A 18 31.05 6.69 18.02
CA ILE A 18 29.75 6.84 18.69
C ILE A 18 30.02 7.21 20.14
N GLY A 19 29.45 8.32 20.61
CA GLY A 19 29.56 8.79 21.99
C GLY A 19 28.29 8.52 22.78
N TYR A 20 28.43 7.85 23.92
CA TYR A 20 27.36 7.58 24.88
C TYR A 20 27.54 8.50 26.08
N TYR A 21 26.56 9.36 26.34
CA TYR A 21 26.64 10.44 27.34
C TYR A 21 25.74 10.11 28.53
N PHE A 22 26.31 10.07 29.73
CA PHE A 22 25.61 9.63 30.94
C PHE A 22 25.50 10.73 31.98
N GLU A 23 24.39 10.75 32.73
CA GLU A 23 24.14 11.69 33.82
C GLU A 23 25.01 11.42 35.06
N ASP A 24 25.48 10.19 35.21
CA ASP A 24 26.25 9.73 36.36
C ASP A 24 27.70 9.38 36.01
N ASP A 25 28.54 9.22 37.04
CA ASP A 25 29.97 8.86 36.90
C ASP A 25 30.22 7.35 36.69
N ALA A 26 29.20 6.51 36.86
CA ALA A 26 29.25 5.06 36.74
C ALA A 26 28.77 4.55 35.37
N PHE A 27 28.44 5.46 34.44
CA PHE A 27 28.03 5.16 33.07
C PHE A 27 26.74 4.34 33.02
N GLN A 28 25.76 4.69 33.86
CA GLN A 28 24.53 3.92 34.04
C GLN A 28 23.26 4.60 33.52
N ASN A 29 23.16 5.92 33.63
CA ASN A 29 21.99 6.69 33.27
C ASN A 29 22.24 7.39 31.93
N LEU A 30 21.95 6.70 30.83
CA LEU A 30 22.14 7.24 29.48
C LEU A 30 21.21 8.43 29.24
N LEU A 31 21.78 9.58 28.86
CA LEU A 31 21.02 10.77 28.48
C LEU A 31 20.78 10.82 26.98
N PHE A 32 21.83 10.58 26.18
CA PHE A 32 21.75 10.58 24.73
C PHE A 32 22.97 9.89 24.11
N ILE A 33 22.84 9.55 22.82
CA ILE A 33 23.90 8.96 22.01
C ILE A 33 24.21 9.92 20.86
N HIS A 34 25.46 10.33 20.69
CA HIS A 34 25.89 11.16 19.57
C HIS A 34 26.61 10.30 18.52
N VAL A 35 26.27 10.51 17.25
CA VAL A 35 26.80 9.72 16.12
C VAL A 35 27.82 10.54 15.32
N GLY A 36 28.94 9.93 14.93
CA GLY A 36 29.90 10.56 14.01
C GLY A 36 30.89 11.51 14.68
N GLU A 37 31.29 11.24 15.93
CA GLU A 37 32.26 12.06 16.64
C GLU A 37 33.66 12.02 16.03
N GLN A 38 34.24 13.21 15.86
CA GLN A 38 35.56 13.41 15.27
C GLN A 38 36.51 14.08 16.27
N ASN A 39 37.72 14.45 15.87
CA ASN A 39 38.64 15.17 16.74
C ASN A 39 38.43 16.70 16.61
N PRO A 40 38.24 17.45 17.73
CA PRO A 40 38.06 17.00 19.11
C PRO A 40 36.69 16.34 19.35
N LEU A 41 36.65 15.32 20.22
CA LEU A 41 35.47 14.48 20.48
C LEU A 41 34.30 15.32 21.02
N ILE A 42 34.55 16.05 22.10
CA ILE A 42 33.57 16.99 22.63
C ILE A 42 33.67 18.31 21.87
N GLN A 43 32.56 18.81 21.32
CA GLN A 43 32.44 20.20 20.85
C GLN A 43 31.12 20.78 21.33
N LYS A 44 31.16 21.53 22.44
CA LYS A 44 29.94 22.04 23.11
C LYS A 44 28.98 22.82 22.21
N ALA A 45 29.46 23.43 21.13
CA ALA A 45 28.63 24.15 20.16
C ALA A 45 27.73 23.22 19.31
N MET A 46 28.03 21.92 19.26
CA MET A 46 27.37 20.92 18.43
C MET A 46 26.51 19.93 19.23
N ILE A 47 26.55 19.97 20.56
CA ILE A 47 25.96 18.94 21.43
C ILE A 47 24.75 19.47 22.20
N ASN A 48 23.81 18.57 22.50
CA ASN A 48 22.62 18.73 23.32
C ASN A 48 22.75 19.75 24.47
N PRO A 49 21.76 20.62 24.71
CA PRO A 49 21.72 21.48 25.90
C PRO A 49 21.89 20.72 27.23
N ASP A 50 21.48 19.46 27.28
CA ASP A 50 21.63 18.56 28.43
C ASP A 50 23.08 18.11 28.67
N ILE A 51 24.05 18.52 27.84
CA ILE A 51 25.49 18.32 28.09
C ILE A 51 25.92 18.83 29.47
N GLN A 52 25.16 19.74 30.09
CA GLN A 52 25.40 20.23 31.44
C GLN A 52 25.14 19.19 32.54
N LYS A 53 24.34 18.16 32.26
CA LYS A 53 24.03 17.05 33.16
C LYS A 53 25.01 15.90 33.01
N VAL A 54 25.90 15.92 32.01
CA VAL A 54 26.81 14.82 31.69
C VAL A 54 27.98 14.75 32.66
N HIS A 55 28.15 13.58 33.26
CA HIS A 55 29.20 13.26 34.23
C HIS A 55 30.15 12.16 33.75
N SER A 56 29.74 11.34 32.79
CA SER A 56 30.65 10.40 32.12
C SER A 56 30.29 10.21 30.66
N ILE A 57 31.29 9.86 29.85
CA ILE A 57 31.14 9.67 28.40
C ILE A 57 31.97 8.47 27.95
N ARG A 58 31.39 7.63 27.11
CA ARG A 58 32.07 6.51 26.46
C ARG A 58 32.02 6.68 24.95
N TRP A 59 33.18 6.68 24.31
CA TRP A 59 33.31 6.67 22.85
C TRP A 59 33.77 5.32 22.34
N ILE A 60 33.13 4.87 21.26
CA ILE A 60 33.40 3.58 20.63
C ILE A 60 33.49 3.76 19.13
N GLY A 61 34.48 3.11 18.53
CA GLY A 61 34.58 3.00 17.08
C GLY A 61 35.89 2.39 16.69
N ARG A 62 36.42 2.83 15.55
CA ARG A 62 37.66 2.30 14.97
C ARG A 62 38.61 3.42 14.58
N ILE A 63 39.90 3.12 14.58
CA ILE A 63 40.95 4.00 14.06
C ILE A 63 41.68 3.34 12.89
N LYS A 64 41.89 4.11 11.82
CA LYS A 64 42.70 3.73 10.67
C LYS A 64 44.11 4.31 10.79
N ILE A 65 45.10 3.44 10.59
CA ILE A 65 46.52 3.81 10.75
C ILE A 65 47.16 4.06 9.39
N TYR A 66 47.80 5.22 9.24
CA TYR A 66 48.35 5.67 7.95
C TYR A 66 49.86 5.43 7.81
N GLN A 67 50.56 5.17 8.91
CA GLN A 67 52.00 4.91 8.95
C GLN A 67 52.27 3.76 9.93
N THR A 68 53.20 2.86 9.58
CA THR A 68 53.59 1.79 10.50
C THR A 68 54.55 2.34 11.54
N GLY A 69 54.36 1.99 12.81
CA GLY A 69 55.34 2.27 13.85
C GLY A 69 54.78 2.19 15.27
N PRO A 70 55.60 2.53 16.28
CA PRO A 70 55.19 2.64 17.67
C PRO A 70 54.41 3.95 17.89
N TYR A 71 53.17 3.81 18.33
CA TYR A 71 52.26 4.91 18.64
C TYR A 71 52.09 5.07 20.15
N THR A 72 51.99 6.31 20.59
CA THR A 72 51.43 6.68 21.90
C THR A 72 50.27 7.62 21.66
N LEU A 73 49.07 7.30 22.18
CA LEU A 73 47.93 8.21 22.15
C LEU A 73 47.82 8.96 23.47
N THR A 74 47.58 10.26 23.38
CA THR A 74 47.47 11.15 24.55
C THR A 74 46.31 12.12 24.34
N THR A 75 45.82 12.69 25.42
CA THR A 75 44.86 13.80 25.39
C THR A 75 45.36 14.95 26.27
N GLN A 76 44.62 16.06 26.33
CA GLN A 76 44.92 17.18 27.23
C GLN A 76 44.55 16.89 28.68
N LEU A 77 43.64 15.94 28.92
CA LEU A 77 43.24 15.53 30.27
C LEU A 77 44.16 14.42 30.80
N THR A 78 44.88 14.73 31.87
CA THR A 78 45.75 13.77 32.56
C THR A 78 44.94 12.83 33.43
N ASP A 79 43.95 13.36 34.15
CA ASP A 79 43.16 12.60 35.11
C ASP A 79 41.76 12.32 34.55
N ASN A 80 41.25 11.11 34.79
CA ASN A 80 39.90 10.65 34.43
C ASN A 80 39.62 10.32 32.95
N VAL A 81 40.65 10.08 32.14
CA VAL A 81 40.50 9.48 30.80
C VAL A 81 41.23 8.14 30.73
N VAL A 82 40.58 7.16 30.11
CA VAL A 82 41.20 5.90 29.68
C VAL A 82 41.05 5.76 28.17
N ILE A 83 42.14 5.40 27.49
CA ILE A 83 42.13 5.07 26.06
C ILE A 83 42.61 3.63 25.91
N GLN A 84 41.78 2.81 25.28
CA GLN A 84 42.11 1.45 24.90
C GLN A 84 42.08 1.34 23.37
N VAL A 85 43.15 0.77 22.80
CA VAL A 85 43.23 0.43 21.37
C VAL A 85 43.50 -1.06 21.27
N HIS A 86 42.69 -1.77 20.48
CA HIS A 86 42.82 -3.21 20.26
C HIS A 86 42.98 -4.00 21.57
N LYS A 87 42.09 -3.70 22.54
CA LYS A 87 42.07 -4.30 23.89
C LYS A 87 43.28 -4.01 24.77
N GLN A 88 44.23 -3.18 24.34
CA GLN A 88 45.37 -2.72 25.14
C GLN A 88 45.13 -1.31 25.66
N ILE A 89 45.28 -1.10 26.98
CA ILE A 89 45.19 0.22 27.60
C ILE A 89 46.49 0.98 27.27
N ILE A 90 46.36 2.06 26.51
CA ILE A 90 47.49 2.88 26.06
C ILE A 90 47.57 4.24 26.76
N TRP A 91 46.49 4.65 27.42
CA TRP A 91 46.45 5.82 28.29
C TRP A 91 45.57 5.54 29.49
N LYS A 92 46.06 5.77 30.70
CA LYS A 92 45.28 5.71 31.95
C LYS A 92 45.91 6.63 32.98
N GLN A 93 45.14 7.59 33.50
CA GLN A 93 45.56 8.47 34.62
C GLN A 93 46.92 9.16 34.38
N GLY A 94 47.15 9.69 33.17
CA GLY A 94 48.37 10.42 32.81
C GLY A 94 49.54 9.54 32.40
N GLU A 95 49.43 8.23 32.57
CA GLU A 95 50.42 7.25 32.12
C GLU A 95 50.11 6.79 30.70
N SER A 96 51.13 6.82 29.85
CA SER A 96 51.03 6.45 28.44
C SER A 96 51.87 5.22 28.11
N SER A 97 51.30 4.27 27.37
CA SER A 97 52.00 3.10 26.85
C SER A 97 52.13 3.15 25.33
N VAL A 98 53.17 2.50 24.82
CA VAL A 98 53.42 2.37 23.38
C VAL A 98 52.67 1.15 22.83
N ILE A 99 52.02 1.31 21.68
CA ILE A 99 51.42 0.22 20.91
C ILE A 99 51.99 0.20 19.49
N LEU A 100 52.34 -0.99 18.98
CA LEU A 100 52.80 -1.14 17.60
C LEU A 100 51.60 -1.25 16.66
N LEU A 101 51.48 -0.32 15.72
CA LEU A 101 50.39 -0.28 14.75
C LEU A 101 50.93 -0.33 13.32
N GLU A 102 50.20 -1.00 12.43
CA GLU A 102 50.61 -1.18 11.04
C GLU A 102 49.80 -0.29 10.10
N LYS A 103 50.47 0.23 9.07
CA LYS A 103 49.86 1.02 8.01
C LYS A 103 48.70 0.25 7.35
N ASN A 104 47.62 0.97 7.09
CA ASN A 104 46.36 0.53 6.50
C ASN A 104 45.58 -0.52 7.30
N LYS A 105 46.00 -0.84 8.54
CA LYS A 105 45.18 -1.64 9.45
C LYS A 105 44.19 -0.76 10.22
N ILE A 106 43.06 -1.36 10.56
CA ILE A 106 41.98 -0.78 11.34
C ILE A 106 41.98 -1.47 12.70
N TYR A 107 41.87 -0.67 13.77
CA TYR A 107 41.88 -1.15 15.15
C TYR A 107 40.69 -0.58 15.90
N ASP A 108 40.04 -1.39 16.73
CA ASP A 108 38.99 -0.90 17.63
C ASP A 108 39.59 0.08 18.65
N ILE A 109 38.86 1.15 18.94
CA ILE A 109 39.19 2.13 19.96
C ILE A 109 38.00 2.29 20.91
N VAL A 110 38.31 2.34 22.21
CA VAL A 110 37.37 2.73 23.26
C VAL A 110 38.02 3.82 24.08
N ILE A 111 37.29 4.91 24.28
CA ILE A 111 37.71 6.03 25.11
C ILE A 111 36.64 6.25 26.16
N GLU A 112 37.05 6.40 27.40
CA GLU A 112 36.14 6.67 28.51
C GLU A 112 36.62 7.89 29.26
N PHE A 113 35.69 8.78 29.58
CA PHE A 113 35.92 9.98 30.34
C PHE A 113 34.96 10.02 31.53
N ARG A 114 35.48 10.40 32.69
CA ARG A 114 34.70 10.71 33.89
C ARG A 114 34.98 12.13 34.33
N GLY A 115 33.92 12.87 34.66
CA GLY A 115 34.01 14.24 35.13
C GLY A 115 32.95 15.12 34.48
N ASN A 116 32.83 16.33 35.01
CA ASN A 116 31.81 17.25 34.55
C ASN A 116 32.12 17.78 33.15
N ALA A 117 31.31 17.45 32.15
CA ALA A 117 31.47 17.94 30.78
C ALA A 117 31.44 19.49 30.70
N LYS A 118 30.84 20.18 31.68
CA LYS A 118 30.88 21.65 31.84
C LYS A 118 32.30 22.18 31.99
N ALA A 119 33.24 21.38 32.49
CA ALA A 119 34.61 21.82 32.75
C ALA A 119 35.44 22.00 31.46
N PHE A 120 35.02 21.43 30.33
CA PHE A 120 35.81 21.49 29.08
C PHE A 120 34.93 21.69 27.84
N SER A 121 35.32 22.63 26.98
CA SER A 121 34.63 22.88 25.71
C SER A 121 35.08 21.95 24.58
N LYS A 122 36.24 21.27 24.76
CA LYS A 122 36.82 20.35 23.77
C LYS A 122 37.70 19.25 24.38
N LEU A 123 37.71 18.07 23.76
CA LEU A 123 38.60 16.95 24.10
C LEU A 123 39.43 16.49 22.88
N PRO A 124 40.60 17.12 22.64
CA PRO A 124 41.46 16.73 21.53
C PRO A 124 42.26 15.46 21.82
N LEU A 125 42.44 14.64 20.79
CA LEU A 125 43.29 13.45 20.80
C LEU A 125 44.55 13.68 19.97
N PHE A 126 45.67 13.25 20.52
CA PHE A 126 46.99 13.39 19.90
C PHE A 126 47.69 12.06 19.83
N TYR A 127 48.63 11.96 18.89
CA TYR A 127 49.54 10.84 18.78
C TYR A 127 51.00 11.30 18.65
N THR A 128 51.92 10.45 19.08
CA THR A 128 53.35 10.51 18.75
C THR A 128 53.76 9.22 18.07
N LEU A 129 54.50 9.33 16.96
CA LEU A 129 55.06 8.20 16.19
C LEU A 129 56.58 8.20 16.36
N ASP A 130 57.20 7.09 16.79
CA ASP A 130 58.68 6.99 16.92
C ASP A 130 59.31 8.15 17.71
N ALA A 131 58.66 8.61 18.80
CA ALA A 131 59.08 9.77 19.60
C ALA A 131 59.21 11.09 18.81
N SER A 132 58.57 11.20 17.64
CA SER A 132 58.42 12.45 16.89
C SER A 132 57.50 13.45 17.62
N ALA A 133 57.43 14.67 17.10
CA ALA A 133 56.58 15.72 17.65
C ALA A 133 55.11 15.28 17.75
N LYS A 134 54.48 15.64 18.88
CA LYS A 134 53.05 15.43 19.16
C LYS A 134 52.20 16.06 18.06
N LYS A 135 51.30 15.28 17.45
CA LYS A 135 50.37 15.69 16.39
C LYS A 135 48.95 15.34 16.77
N GLU A 136 47.98 16.12 16.28
CA GLU A 136 46.57 15.78 16.42
C GLU A 136 46.22 14.57 15.54
N LEU A 137 45.36 13.69 16.04
CA LEU A 137 44.78 12.63 15.23
C LEU A 137 43.87 13.27 14.17
N PRO A 138 44.07 12.99 12.86
CA PRO A 138 43.22 13.58 11.83
C PRO A 138 41.82 12.98 11.87
N ASN A 139 40.80 13.75 11.52
CA ASN A 139 39.41 13.28 11.49
C ASN A 139 39.21 12.06 10.58
N THR A 140 39.99 11.97 9.49
CA THR A 140 40.00 10.81 8.59
C THR A 140 40.51 9.52 9.24
N ALA A 141 41.09 9.57 10.44
CA ALA A 141 41.48 8.38 11.18
C ALA A 141 40.29 7.71 11.88
N PHE A 142 39.24 8.45 12.25
CA PHE A 142 38.10 7.92 12.99
C PHE A 142 37.10 7.27 12.05
N LEU A 143 36.66 6.09 12.44
CA LEU A 143 35.72 5.25 11.69
C LEU A 143 34.62 4.77 12.65
N PHE A 144 33.46 4.46 12.09
CA PHE A 144 32.37 3.84 12.82
C PHE A 144 32.79 2.49 13.43
N PRO A 145 32.10 2.02 14.48
CA PRO A 145 32.22 0.64 14.89
C PRO A 145 31.70 -0.30 13.81
N ASP A 146 32.00 -1.59 13.99
CA ASP A 146 31.51 -2.65 13.10
C ASP A 146 30.22 -3.22 13.65
N PHE A 147 29.11 -2.67 13.16
CA PHE A 147 27.75 -3.05 13.56
C PHE A 147 27.48 -4.54 13.31
N SER A 148 28.12 -5.16 12.30
CA SER A 148 27.91 -6.55 11.92
C SER A 148 28.43 -7.59 12.93
N VAL A 149 29.40 -7.21 13.75
CA VAL A 149 29.99 -8.06 14.80
C VAL A 149 29.25 -7.88 16.13
N LEU A 150 28.62 -6.72 16.32
CA LEU A 150 28.02 -6.31 17.59
C LEU A 150 26.65 -6.98 17.80
N SER A 151 25.85 -7.07 16.74
CA SER A 151 24.56 -7.79 16.75
C SER A 151 24.66 -9.32 16.85
N LYS A 152 25.86 -9.90 16.71
CA LYS A 152 26.12 -11.36 16.77
C LYS A 152 26.52 -11.87 18.15
N LYS A 153 26.63 -10.99 19.15
CA LYS A 153 26.93 -11.39 20.53
C LYS A 153 25.75 -12.15 21.15
N PRO A 154 26.00 -13.10 22.08
CA PRO A 154 24.92 -13.73 22.82
C PRO A 154 24.07 -12.68 23.56
N LYS A 155 22.74 -12.83 23.49
CA LYS A 155 21.79 -11.99 24.23
C LYS A 155 22.14 -11.97 25.73
N GLY A 156 22.11 -10.78 26.34
CA GLY A 156 22.43 -10.59 27.76
C GLY A 156 23.91 -10.78 28.13
N SER A 157 24.83 -10.88 27.16
CA SER A 157 26.26 -10.71 27.42
C SER A 157 26.58 -9.24 27.74
N ASP A 158 27.71 -8.97 28.40
CA ASP A 158 28.12 -7.58 28.67
C ASP A 158 28.22 -6.80 27.35
N SER A 159 27.33 -5.83 27.17
CA SER A 159 27.30 -4.98 25.98
C SER A 159 28.66 -4.28 25.83
N SER A 160 29.20 -4.27 24.61
CA SER A 160 30.40 -3.47 24.31
C SER A 160 30.14 -1.99 24.57
N TYR A 161 28.88 -1.58 24.40
CA TYR A 161 28.39 -0.20 24.54
C TYR A 161 28.18 0.17 26.01
N PHE A 162 27.61 -0.75 26.81
CA PHE A 162 27.24 -0.51 28.20
C PHE A 162 27.88 -1.53 29.14
N PRO A 163 29.19 -1.41 29.46
CA PRO A 163 29.83 -2.37 30.37
C PRO A 163 29.33 -2.18 31.81
N LYS A 164 29.30 -3.28 32.58
CA LYS A 164 28.87 -3.30 33.99
C LYS A 164 29.68 -2.39 34.92
N TYR A 165 30.95 -2.12 34.58
CA TYR A 165 31.90 -1.22 35.26
C TYR A 165 32.92 -0.68 34.25
N ASN A 166 33.46 0.53 34.43
CA ASN A 166 34.39 1.14 33.46
C ASN A 166 35.17 2.37 34.00
N LEU A 167 35.93 3.02 33.11
CA LEU A 167 37.39 3.24 33.08
C LEU A 167 38.20 1.94 32.98
N ILE A 168 37.73 1.05 32.09
CA ILE A 168 38.21 -0.30 31.73
C ILE A 168 38.92 -1.00 32.89
N ASP A 169 38.05 -1.19 33.89
CA ASP A 169 37.97 -2.19 34.94
C ASP A 169 39.13 -2.33 35.96
N ASP A 170 39.16 -1.39 36.91
CA ASP A 170 39.74 -1.60 38.24
C ASP A 170 38.63 -1.67 39.31
N LYS A 171 38.63 -2.78 40.06
CA LYS A 171 37.46 -3.33 40.78
C LYS A 171 37.19 -2.62 42.11
N ARG A 172 36.07 -1.91 42.25
CA ARG A 172 35.43 -1.67 43.56
C ARG A 172 34.02 -2.23 43.60
N LYS A 173 33.84 -3.18 44.52
CA LYS A 173 32.59 -3.86 44.88
C LYS A 173 31.68 -2.95 45.71
N GLN A 174 30.38 -3.26 45.62
CA GLN A 174 29.20 -2.82 46.40
C GLN A 174 28.38 -1.75 45.67
N THR A 175 27.06 -1.86 45.49
CA THR A 175 26.00 -2.78 45.94
C THR A 175 24.83 -2.60 44.97
N ASN A 176 24.03 -3.66 44.75
CA ASN A 176 22.73 -3.68 44.04
C ASN A 176 22.35 -2.39 43.32
N ASN A 177 22.65 -2.22 42.02
CA ASN A 177 22.03 -1.17 41.19
C ASN A 177 22.21 -1.42 39.68
N ILE A 178 21.27 -0.83 38.94
CA ILE A 178 20.81 -1.11 37.58
C ILE A 178 21.85 -0.67 36.55
N VAL A 179 22.24 -1.58 35.66
CA VAL A 179 23.06 -1.27 34.47
C VAL A 179 22.09 -0.93 33.34
N PRO A 180 22.36 0.11 32.51
CA PRO A 180 21.57 0.38 31.32
C PRO A 180 21.68 -0.84 30.45
N LEU A 181 20.54 -1.52 30.34
CA LEU A 181 20.46 -2.81 29.68
C LEU A 181 20.26 -2.54 28.19
N ASP A 182 21.07 -3.23 27.39
CA ASP A 182 21.02 -3.29 25.93
C ASP A 182 21.09 -4.79 25.62
N THR A 183 19.92 -5.42 25.70
CA THR A 183 19.82 -6.88 25.78
C THR A 183 20.25 -7.55 24.46
N ASP A 184 19.99 -6.91 23.33
CA ASP A 184 20.25 -7.42 21.99
C ASP A 184 21.51 -6.88 21.31
N ASN A 185 22.22 -5.94 21.95
CA ASN A 185 23.49 -5.36 21.51
C ASN A 185 23.40 -4.56 20.21
N ASP A 186 22.26 -3.94 19.94
CA ASP A 186 22.08 -3.08 18.77
C ASP A 186 22.67 -1.67 18.97
N GLY A 187 22.91 -1.29 20.23
CA GLY A 187 23.51 -0.02 20.64
C GLY A 187 22.52 1.02 21.19
N ILE A 188 21.24 0.69 21.29
CA ILE A 188 20.19 1.45 21.97
C ILE A 188 19.86 0.72 23.28
N THR A 189 19.50 1.47 24.33
CA THR A 189 19.11 0.85 25.62
C THR A 189 17.66 0.40 25.59
N ASP A 190 17.35 -0.70 26.28
CA ASP A 190 16.00 -1.25 26.41
C ASP A 190 14.98 -0.19 26.87
N GLU A 191 15.38 0.73 27.75
CA GLU A 191 14.53 1.84 28.23
C GLU A 191 14.09 2.79 27.10
N PHE A 192 15.01 3.14 26.21
CA PHE A 192 14.73 4.03 25.08
C PHE A 192 13.77 3.33 24.13
N GLU A 193 14.02 2.05 23.81
CA GLU A 193 13.22 1.30 22.84
C GLU A 193 11.78 1.09 23.30
N LEU A 194 11.59 0.79 24.59
CA LEU A 194 10.28 0.57 25.20
C LEU A 194 9.48 1.86 25.39
N ASN A 195 10.11 2.93 25.88
CA ASN A 195 9.41 4.19 26.19
C ASN A 195 9.30 5.12 24.97
N GLY A 196 10.22 4.95 24.04
CA GLY A 196 10.36 5.65 22.78
C GLY A 196 11.46 6.70 22.77
N TYR A 197 12.01 6.90 21.59
CA TYR A 197 13.17 7.74 21.33
C TYR A 197 13.03 8.46 19.99
N THR A 198 13.94 9.38 19.69
CA THR A 198 14.02 10.04 18.39
C THR A 198 15.45 10.34 17.99
N PHE A 199 15.66 10.65 16.71
CA PHE A 199 16.94 11.08 16.17
C PHE A 199 16.86 12.58 15.81
N LYS A 200 17.67 13.41 16.46
CA LYS A 200 17.75 14.85 16.23
C LYS A 200 19.18 15.35 16.34
N ASN A 201 19.63 16.20 15.42
CA ASN A 201 20.95 16.82 15.46
C ASN A 201 22.11 15.81 15.61
N GLN A 202 22.05 14.69 14.90
CA GLN A 202 23.02 13.57 15.01
C GLN A 202 23.00 12.84 16.37
N GLU A 203 21.96 13.05 17.17
CA GLU A 203 21.78 12.43 18.48
C GLU A 203 20.53 11.54 18.54
N ILE A 204 20.67 10.37 19.17
CA ILE A 204 19.54 9.57 19.65
C ILE A 204 19.23 10.02 21.08
N VAL A 205 18.00 10.47 21.31
CA VAL A 205 17.52 11.00 22.59
C VAL A 205 16.19 10.34 22.99
N PRO A 206 15.85 10.27 24.28
CA PRO A 206 14.51 9.91 24.73
C PRO A 206 13.44 10.78 24.10
N TRP A 207 12.28 10.19 23.81
CA TRP A 207 11.13 10.94 23.30
C TRP A 207 10.59 11.89 24.37
N ASP A 208 10.40 13.15 23.99
CA ASP A 208 9.71 14.16 24.81
C ASP A 208 8.41 14.56 24.10
N ALA A 209 7.29 14.55 24.82
CA ALA A 209 5.99 14.96 24.32
C ALA A 209 5.98 16.42 23.81
N THR A 210 6.92 17.27 24.25
CA THR A 210 7.09 18.62 23.68
C THR A 210 7.51 18.63 22.21
N LEU A 211 8.02 17.51 21.69
CA LEU A 211 8.39 17.33 20.27
C LEU A 211 7.20 16.88 19.41
N GLU A 212 6.07 16.53 20.03
CA GLU A 212 4.87 16.10 19.33
C GLU A 212 4.32 17.22 18.42
N GLY A 213 3.92 16.86 17.21
CA GLY A 213 3.50 17.82 16.18
C GLY A 213 4.64 18.59 15.50
N GLY A 214 5.89 18.37 15.91
CA GLY A 214 7.09 18.87 15.25
C GLY A 214 7.58 18.01 14.08
N GLN A 215 8.81 18.26 13.63
CA GLN A 215 9.46 17.52 12.54
C GLN A 215 10.00 16.14 12.94
N TYR A 216 10.16 15.90 14.24
CA TYR A 216 10.73 14.65 14.77
C TYR A 216 9.66 13.58 14.93
N LYS A 217 10.08 12.31 14.85
CA LYS A 217 9.20 11.15 14.96
C LYS A 217 9.56 10.35 16.20
N LYS A 218 8.53 9.82 16.88
CA LYS A 218 8.70 8.87 17.98
C LYS A 218 8.96 7.48 17.39
N TYR A 219 10.15 6.94 17.66
CA TYR A 219 10.51 5.57 17.38
C TYR A 219 10.34 4.72 18.62
N VAL A 220 9.98 3.46 18.41
CA VAL A 220 9.90 2.39 19.40
C VAL A 220 10.34 1.11 18.69
N SER A 221 11.01 0.23 19.40
CA SER A 221 11.60 -1.00 18.85
C SER A 221 11.55 -2.13 19.90
N ASN A 222 11.97 -3.33 19.50
CA ASN A 222 11.99 -4.50 20.36
C ASN A 222 13.38 -4.67 20.97
N PRO A 223 13.55 -4.50 22.29
CA PRO A 223 14.88 -4.53 22.93
C PRO A 223 15.56 -5.90 22.96
N TYR A 224 14.84 -6.94 22.53
CA TYR A 224 15.36 -8.30 22.44
C TYR A 224 15.65 -8.71 20.99
N ARG A 225 15.61 -7.78 20.03
CA ARG A 225 15.87 -8.03 18.62
C ARG A 225 16.63 -6.86 18.01
N SER A 226 17.92 -7.10 17.78
CA SER A 226 18.79 -6.09 17.17
C SER A 226 18.34 -5.58 15.80
N HIS A 227 17.45 -6.32 15.14
CA HIS A 227 16.76 -5.93 13.93
C HIS A 227 15.26 -6.21 14.17
N THR A 228 14.49 -5.24 14.65
CA THR A 228 13.10 -5.46 15.10
C THR A 228 12.25 -6.13 14.00
N VAL A 229 12.45 -5.72 12.75
CA VAL A 229 11.74 -6.23 11.56
C VAL A 229 12.54 -7.21 10.70
N ALA A 230 13.64 -7.75 11.24
CA ALA A 230 14.49 -8.76 10.59
C ALA A 230 15.10 -8.36 9.23
N ASP A 231 15.11 -7.07 8.89
CA ASP A 231 15.88 -6.58 7.73
C ASP A 231 17.40 -6.54 8.05
N PRO A 232 18.29 -6.24 7.09
CA PRO A 232 19.74 -6.32 7.31
C PRO A 232 20.34 -5.22 8.19
N TYR A 233 19.54 -4.27 8.68
CA TYR A 233 20.02 -3.07 9.38
C TYR A 233 19.50 -3.06 10.82
N THR A 234 20.36 -2.77 11.79
CA THR A 234 19.94 -2.70 13.18
C THR A 234 19.02 -1.51 13.45
N ASP A 235 18.27 -1.52 14.55
CA ASP A 235 17.38 -0.41 14.88
C ASP A 235 18.17 0.91 15.06
N PHE A 236 19.36 0.84 15.66
CA PHE A 236 20.37 1.91 15.63
C PHE A 236 20.73 2.39 14.21
N GLU A 237 21.13 1.49 13.31
CA GLU A 237 21.53 1.85 11.94
C GLU A 237 20.37 2.52 11.19
N LYS A 238 19.13 2.06 11.41
CA LYS A 238 17.94 2.59 10.78
C LYS A 238 17.65 4.02 11.21
N VAL A 239 17.58 4.28 12.53
CA VAL A 239 17.24 5.63 13.03
C VAL A 239 18.33 6.66 12.75
N ALA A 240 19.60 6.24 12.80
CA ALA A 240 20.73 7.09 12.43
C ALA A 240 20.84 7.27 10.90
N GLY A 241 20.16 6.44 10.09
CA GLY A 241 20.28 6.48 8.64
C GLY A 241 21.62 5.97 8.11
N LEU A 242 22.28 5.09 8.85
CA LEU A 242 23.52 4.38 8.46
C LEU A 242 23.21 3.21 7.51
N MET A 243 22.43 3.50 6.48
CA MET A 243 21.95 2.58 5.45
C MET A 243 22.32 3.12 4.07
N PRO A 244 22.18 2.35 2.98
CA PRO A 244 22.30 2.91 1.64
C PRO A 244 21.42 4.16 1.48
N THR A 245 22.00 5.27 1.02
CA THR A 245 21.30 6.58 0.93
C THR A 245 20.03 6.52 0.07
N ALA A 246 19.95 5.57 -0.86
CA ALA A 246 18.77 5.36 -1.70
C ALA A 246 17.58 4.71 -0.96
N THR A 247 17.78 4.15 0.23
CA THR A 247 16.70 3.61 1.06
C THR A 247 15.72 4.72 1.45
N LYS A 248 14.43 4.43 1.37
CA LYS A 248 13.38 5.40 1.67
C LYS A 248 13.38 5.80 3.15
N ILE A 249 13.00 7.06 3.43
CA ILE A 249 13.07 7.63 4.78
C ILE A 249 12.12 6.94 5.75
N GLU A 250 10.97 6.44 5.29
CA GLU A 250 10.04 5.67 6.12
C GLU A 250 10.66 4.40 6.70
N ALA A 251 11.62 3.78 6.01
CA ALA A 251 12.33 2.60 6.51
C ALA A 251 13.45 2.93 7.52
N ARG A 252 13.59 4.21 7.93
CA ARG A 252 14.36 4.57 9.12
C ARG A 252 13.60 4.26 10.41
N ASP A 253 12.28 4.08 10.34
CA ASP A 253 11.51 3.60 11.48
C ASP A 253 11.84 2.11 11.71
N PRO A 254 12.27 1.70 12.91
CA PRO A 254 12.56 0.31 13.23
C PRO A 254 11.43 -0.66 12.88
N LEU A 255 10.17 -0.20 12.93
CA LEU A 255 8.98 -1.00 12.60
C LEU A 255 8.66 -1.09 11.11
N VAL A 256 9.36 -0.39 10.22
CA VAL A 256 9.14 -0.46 8.76
C VAL A 256 10.33 -1.11 8.11
N ALA A 257 10.16 -2.28 7.49
CA ALA A 257 11.29 -3.01 6.93
C ALA A 257 11.88 -2.31 5.69
N ALA A 258 13.21 -2.30 5.60
CA ALA A 258 13.92 -2.03 4.37
C ALA A 258 13.78 -3.23 3.43
N TYR A 259 12.88 -3.14 2.44
CA TYR A 259 12.45 -4.26 1.61
C TYR A 259 12.35 -3.85 0.14
N PRO A 260 13.04 -4.50 -0.81
CA PRO A 260 12.81 -4.29 -2.24
C PRO A 260 11.59 -5.10 -2.71
N ALA A 261 10.59 -4.43 -3.28
CA ALA A 261 9.43 -5.07 -3.89
C ALA A 261 9.52 -4.90 -5.41
N VAL A 262 10.03 -5.92 -6.11
CA VAL A 262 10.34 -5.82 -7.55
C VAL A 262 9.26 -6.47 -8.40
N SER A 263 8.72 -5.73 -9.36
CA SER A 263 7.87 -6.24 -10.45
C SER A 263 8.55 -6.12 -11.82
N VAL A 264 8.12 -6.96 -12.76
CA VAL A 264 8.36 -6.81 -14.20
C VAL A 264 7.04 -6.44 -14.87
N ALA A 265 7.07 -5.38 -15.68
CA ALA A 265 5.89 -4.82 -16.32
C ALA A 265 6.12 -4.69 -17.84
N MET A 266 5.09 -4.99 -18.65
CA MET A 266 5.15 -4.87 -20.10
C MET A 266 4.87 -3.42 -20.53
N GLU A 267 5.55 -2.96 -21.57
CA GLU A 267 5.27 -1.69 -22.28
C GLU A 267 4.76 -1.92 -23.71
N THR A 268 5.13 -3.03 -24.32
CA THR A 268 4.71 -3.35 -25.69
C THR A 268 4.62 -4.86 -25.87
N LEU A 269 3.52 -5.32 -26.48
CA LEU A 269 3.35 -6.68 -26.94
C LEU A 269 3.65 -6.75 -28.43
N LEU A 270 4.55 -7.66 -28.82
CA LEU A 270 4.92 -7.95 -30.20
C LEU A 270 4.44 -9.35 -30.54
N PHE A 271 3.85 -9.52 -31.72
CA PHE A 271 3.43 -10.85 -32.20
C PHE A 271 3.67 -11.04 -33.69
N SER A 272 4.05 -12.26 -34.09
CA SER A 272 4.24 -12.62 -35.49
C SER A 272 3.95 -14.09 -35.76
N LYS A 273 3.78 -14.42 -37.05
CA LYS A 273 3.78 -15.81 -37.53
C LYS A 273 5.17 -16.45 -37.49
N ASN A 274 6.22 -15.64 -37.58
CA ASN A 274 7.61 -16.10 -37.52
C ASN A 274 8.07 -16.28 -36.07
N GLU A 275 8.98 -17.21 -35.85
CA GLU A 275 9.58 -17.48 -34.52
C GLU A 275 10.45 -16.32 -34.02
N ASP A 276 11.13 -15.63 -34.93
CA ASP A 276 11.96 -14.46 -34.63
C ASP A 276 11.10 -13.20 -34.58
N VAL A 277 10.63 -12.87 -33.38
CA VAL A 277 9.75 -11.72 -33.13
C VAL A 277 10.57 -10.50 -32.73
N SER A 278 10.85 -9.59 -33.66
CA SER A 278 11.53 -8.32 -33.37
C SER A 278 10.83 -7.13 -34.01
N ALA A 279 10.91 -5.97 -33.35
CA ALA A 279 10.25 -4.76 -33.81
C ALA A 279 10.81 -4.30 -35.18
N GLY A 280 9.91 -4.08 -36.15
CA GLY A 280 10.27 -3.61 -37.49
C GLY A 280 10.48 -4.71 -38.55
N ASN A 281 10.41 -6.00 -38.17
CA ASN A 281 10.45 -7.10 -39.13
C ASN A 281 9.14 -7.22 -39.92
N THR A 282 9.25 -7.59 -41.21
CA THR A 282 8.08 -7.85 -42.08
C THR A 282 7.24 -9.00 -41.53
N GLY A 283 5.93 -8.77 -41.32
CA GLY A 283 5.01 -9.77 -40.77
C GLY A 283 4.90 -9.79 -39.24
N THR A 284 5.57 -8.86 -38.55
CA THR A 284 5.41 -8.61 -37.11
C THR A 284 4.45 -7.45 -36.88
N GLN A 285 3.53 -7.63 -35.95
CA GLN A 285 2.65 -6.59 -35.44
C GLN A 285 3.07 -6.19 -34.02
N SER A 286 2.82 -4.93 -33.68
CA SER A 286 3.17 -4.34 -32.39
C SER A 286 1.96 -3.62 -31.83
N LYS A 287 1.66 -3.85 -30.55
CA LYS A 287 0.58 -3.17 -29.84
C LYS A 287 1.10 -2.64 -28.51
N SER A 288 0.87 -1.34 -28.31
CA SER A 288 1.12 -0.70 -27.02
C SER A 288 0.15 -1.21 -25.97
N VAL A 289 0.64 -1.35 -24.74
CA VAL A 289 -0.21 -1.68 -23.59
C VAL A 289 -0.49 -0.40 -22.82
N THR A 290 -1.71 -0.22 -22.32
CA THR A 290 -2.15 1.03 -21.66
C THR A 290 -2.28 0.91 -20.16
N ASN A 291 -2.52 -0.30 -19.62
CA ASN A 291 -2.71 -0.53 -18.20
C ASN A 291 -1.69 -1.55 -17.71
N THR A 292 -0.60 -1.10 -17.08
CA THR A 292 0.37 -1.99 -16.42
C THR A 292 0.36 -1.78 -14.91
N ASP A 293 -0.72 -2.21 -14.27
CA ASP A 293 -0.98 -1.96 -12.85
C ASP A 293 -0.36 -3.04 -11.96
N SER A 294 0.10 -2.64 -10.76
CA SER A 294 0.68 -3.54 -9.75
C SER A 294 -0.36 -4.06 -8.79
N GLY A 295 -0.29 -5.36 -8.53
CA GLY A 295 -1.28 -6.10 -7.77
C GLY A 295 -2.46 -6.52 -8.66
N THR A 296 -2.57 -7.80 -8.97
CA THR A 296 -3.87 -8.43 -9.23
C THR A 296 -4.69 -8.49 -7.95
N THR A 297 -5.80 -7.75 -7.92
CA THR A 297 -6.89 -8.01 -6.98
C THR A 297 -8.11 -8.41 -7.80
N THR A 298 -8.67 -9.59 -7.56
CA THR A 298 -9.97 -9.99 -8.11
C THR A 298 -11.02 -9.61 -7.09
N VAL A 299 -11.69 -8.50 -7.33
CA VAL A 299 -12.73 -7.98 -6.43
C VAL A 299 -14.07 -8.42 -7.00
N GLU A 300 -14.88 -9.11 -6.19
CA GLU A 300 -16.31 -9.24 -6.50
C GLU A 300 -16.95 -7.85 -6.35
N LEU A 301 -17.44 -7.30 -7.47
CA LEU A 301 -18.00 -5.96 -7.52
C LEU A 301 -19.49 -5.99 -7.15
N SER A 302 -19.77 -6.22 -5.87
CA SER A 302 -21.07 -5.99 -5.25
C SER A 302 -21.20 -4.52 -4.84
N THR A 303 -22.41 -3.96 -4.97
CA THR A 303 -22.79 -2.72 -4.28
C THR A 303 -23.18 -3.06 -2.84
N GLU A 304 -22.65 -2.33 -1.87
CA GLU A 304 -22.82 -2.62 -0.45
C GLU A 304 -23.21 -1.35 0.31
N LEU A 305 -24.21 -1.48 1.18
CA LEU A 305 -24.68 -0.43 2.07
C LEU A 305 -24.66 -0.98 3.49
N SER A 306 -24.03 -0.27 4.41
CA SER A 306 -23.90 -0.72 5.80
C SER A 306 -23.85 0.46 6.77
N PHE A 307 -24.27 0.22 8.01
CA PHE A 307 -23.97 1.11 9.16
C PHE A 307 -22.60 0.80 9.78
N ASN A 308 -22.06 -0.37 9.47
CA ASN A 308 -20.75 -0.84 9.88
C ASN A 308 -19.73 -0.61 8.76
N PRO A 309 -18.74 0.30 8.93
CA PRO A 309 -17.66 0.51 7.97
C PRO A 309 -16.86 -0.75 7.64
N PHE A 310 -16.70 -1.68 8.59
CA PHE A 310 -16.03 -2.95 8.36
C PHE A 310 -16.83 -3.89 7.45
N ALA A 311 -18.17 -3.85 7.49
CA ALA A 311 -18.99 -4.79 6.72
C ALA A 311 -18.99 -4.53 5.20
N ILE A 312 -18.55 -3.35 4.76
CA ILE A 312 -18.35 -3.03 3.33
C ILE A 312 -16.94 -3.34 2.83
N VAL A 313 -16.04 -3.78 3.72
CA VAL A 313 -14.66 -4.08 3.37
C VAL A 313 -14.64 -5.37 2.57
N LYS A 314 -13.98 -5.30 1.42
CA LYS A 314 -13.96 -6.41 0.47
C LYS A 314 -12.89 -7.40 0.84
N ALA A 315 -13.32 -8.52 1.41
CA ALA A 315 -12.55 -9.74 1.48
C ALA A 315 -12.41 -10.28 0.06
N THR A 316 -11.20 -10.62 -0.36
CA THR A 316 -10.96 -11.20 -1.67
C THR A 316 -10.06 -12.42 -1.54
N PRO A 317 -10.37 -13.49 -2.30
CA PRO A 317 -9.57 -14.71 -2.30
C PRO A 317 -8.16 -14.49 -2.89
N LYS A 318 -7.93 -13.38 -3.62
CA LYS A 318 -6.63 -13.06 -4.24
C LYS A 318 -6.34 -11.56 -4.16
N ILE A 319 -5.72 -11.11 -3.07
CA ILE A 319 -4.86 -9.91 -3.10
C ILE A 319 -3.46 -10.38 -3.47
N SER A 320 -2.97 -10.05 -4.65
CA SER A 320 -1.55 -10.26 -4.96
C SER A 320 -0.69 -9.08 -4.49
N ASN A 321 0.60 -9.32 -4.34
CA ASN A 321 1.55 -8.27 -3.99
C ASN A 321 1.81 -7.38 -5.22
N SER A 322 2.47 -6.23 -4.99
CA SER A 322 2.80 -5.27 -6.04
C SER A 322 3.75 -5.82 -7.12
N TRP A 323 4.38 -6.97 -6.88
CA TRP A 323 5.26 -7.62 -7.86
C TRP A 323 4.55 -8.35 -9.02
N THR A 324 3.21 -8.44 -8.96
CA THR A 324 2.38 -8.95 -10.05
C THR A 324 1.86 -7.79 -10.87
N LYS A 325 2.09 -7.80 -12.18
CA LYS A 325 1.69 -6.74 -13.10
C LYS A 325 0.76 -7.29 -14.18
N SER A 326 -0.45 -6.77 -14.31
CA SER A 326 -1.35 -7.17 -15.40
C SER A 326 -1.35 -6.15 -16.52
N THR A 327 -1.53 -6.63 -17.76
CA THR A 327 -1.44 -5.82 -18.97
C THR A 327 -2.70 -5.94 -19.80
N ALA A 328 -3.36 -4.82 -20.06
CA ALA A 328 -4.42 -4.71 -21.06
C ALA A 328 -3.87 -4.07 -22.33
N VAL A 329 -4.27 -4.59 -23.49
CA VAL A 329 -3.78 -4.10 -24.78
C VAL A 329 -4.78 -3.10 -25.35
N GLN A 330 -4.29 -1.94 -25.77
CA GLN A 330 -5.12 -0.97 -26.47
C GLN A 330 -5.33 -1.44 -27.91
N ASN A 331 -6.59 -1.70 -28.28
CA ASN A 331 -6.91 -2.11 -29.63
C ASN A 331 -8.17 -1.41 -30.16
N THR A 332 -8.04 -0.80 -31.34
CA THR A 332 -9.14 -0.21 -32.11
C THR A 332 -9.36 -0.95 -33.43
N ASP A 333 -8.67 -2.07 -33.64
CA ASP A 333 -8.72 -2.80 -34.90
C ASP A 333 -10.03 -3.57 -35.05
N THR A 334 -10.63 -3.47 -36.24
CA THR A 334 -11.85 -4.19 -36.60
C THR A 334 -11.59 -5.62 -37.11
N SER A 335 -10.36 -5.93 -37.51
CA SER A 335 -9.94 -7.27 -37.95
C SER A 335 -9.20 -8.00 -36.83
N SER A 336 -9.30 -9.33 -36.78
CA SER A 336 -8.61 -10.10 -35.75
C SER A 336 -7.10 -10.11 -35.98
N TRP A 337 -6.30 -10.05 -34.91
CA TRP A 337 -4.84 -10.07 -34.98
C TRP A 337 -4.33 -11.32 -35.69
N SER A 338 -4.95 -12.47 -35.42
CA SER A 338 -4.62 -13.71 -36.12
C SER A 338 -4.82 -13.63 -37.64
N SER A 339 -5.85 -12.89 -38.10
CA SER A 339 -6.06 -12.65 -39.53
C SER A 339 -5.02 -11.69 -40.12
N GLN A 340 -4.59 -10.68 -39.35
CA GLN A 340 -3.59 -9.71 -39.78
C GLN A 340 -2.20 -10.33 -39.98
N ILE A 341 -1.82 -11.30 -39.15
CA ILE A 341 -0.55 -12.04 -39.29
C ILE A 341 -0.68 -13.33 -40.12
N GLY A 342 -1.89 -13.67 -40.58
CA GLY A 342 -2.13 -14.79 -41.49
C GLY A 342 -1.91 -16.17 -40.86
N ILE A 343 -2.33 -16.38 -39.60
CA ILE A 343 -2.29 -17.69 -38.94
C ILE A 343 -3.64 -18.42 -39.00
N ASN A 344 -3.61 -19.73 -39.26
CA ASN A 344 -4.77 -20.62 -39.18
C ASN A 344 -4.82 -21.40 -37.85
N THR A 345 -5.84 -22.24 -37.64
CA THR A 345 -6.04 -22.99 -36.37
C THR A 345 -5.00 -24.07 -36.09
N ALA A 346 -4.23 -24.50 -37.09
CA ALA A 346 -3.14 -25.47 -36.94
C ALA A 346 -1.76 -24.78 -36.78
N GLU A 347 -1.70 -23.45 -36.86
CA GLU A 347 -0.49 -22.65 -36.73
C GLU A 347 -0.48 -21.89 -35.39
N SER A 348 0.71 -21.46 -34.95
CA SER A 348 0.88 -20.65 -33.74
C SER A 348 1.37 -19.25 -34.08
N ALA A 349 0.99 -18.28 -33.26
CA ALA A 349 1.65 -16.99 -33.17
C ALA A 349 2.81 -17.10 -32.17
N TYR A 350 3.85 -16.28 -32.37
CA TYR A 350 4.95 -16.14 -31.44
C TYR A 350 4.91 -14.74 -30.83
N LEU A 351 5.07 -14.67 -29.51
CA LEU A 351 5.06 -13.44 -28.73
C LEU A 351 6.48 -13.04 -28.34
N ASN A 352 6.72 -11.73 -28.35
CA ASN A 352 7.80 -11.08 -27.62
C ASN A 352 7.22 -9.87 -26.89
N ALA A 353 7.91 -9.42 -25.86
CA ALA A 353 7.49 -8.27 -25.07
C ALA A 353 8.68 -7.36 -24.79
N ASN A 354 8.40 -6.06 -24.79
CA ASN A 354 9.28 -5.09 -24.19
C ASN A 354 8.85 -4.89 -22.74
N VAL A 355 9.77 -5.10 -21.80
CA VAL A 355 9.50 -5.05 -20.37
C VAL A 355 10.43 -4.07 -19.65
N ARG A 356 9.98 -3.63 -18.49
CA ARG A 356 10.74 -2.80 -17.56
C ARG A 356 10.56 -3.31 -16.15
N TYR A 357 11.61 -3.23 -15.35
CA TYR A 357 11.57 -3.59 -13.94
C TYR A 357 11.20 -2.37 -13.10
N TYR A 358 10.46 -2.57 -12.03
CA TYR A 358 10.00 -1.53 -11.12
C TYR A 358 10.28 -1.98 -9.68
N ASN A 359 10.72 -1.07 -8.82
CA ASN A 359 10.84 -1.34 -7.39
C ASN A 359 9.86 -0.45 -6.61
N THR A 360 8.82 -1.03 -6.04
CA THR A 360 7.74 -0.36 -5.29
C THR A 360 8.00 -0.34 -3.77
N GLY A 361 9.09 -0.96 -3.33
CA GLY A 361 9.45 -1.11 -1.92
C GLY A 361 10.18 0.09 -1.33
N THR A 362 10.95 -0.15 -0.28
CA THR A 362 11.69 0.87 0.50
C THR A 362 13.20 0.79 0.32
N SER A 363 13.74 -0.34 -0.17
CA SER A 363 15.19 -0.56 -0.25
C SER A 363 15.67 -0.79 -1.68
N PRO A 364 16.90 -0.36 -2.04
CA PRO A 364 17.50 -0.71 -3.31
C PRO A 364 17.84 -2.20 -3.40
N ILE A 365 17.83 -2.73 -4.62
CA ILE A 365 18.34 -4.07 -4.93
C ILE A 365 19.47 -3.96 -5.95
N TYR A 366 20.54 -4.74 -5.74
CA TYR A 366 21.71 -4.78 -6.62
C TYR A 366 21.80 -6.13 -7.32
N ASN A 367 22.42 -6.17 -8.50
CA ASN A 367 22.60 -7.40 -9.30
C ASN A 367 21.28 -8.16 -9.53
N LEU A 368 20.19 -7.43 -9.76
CA LEU A 368 18.83 -7.93 -9.87
C LEU A 368 18.66 -8.87 -11.07
N LYS A 369 18.12 -10.06 -10.81
CA LYS A 369 17.78 -11.10 -11.79
C LYS A 369 16.37 -11.66 -11.52
N PRO A 370 15.31 -11.07 -12.11
CA PRO A 370 13.95 -11.55 -11.90
C PRO A 370 13.65 -12.81 -12.70
N THR A 371 12.76 -13.65 -12.15
CA THR A 371 12.07 -14.74 -12.84
C THR A 371 10.59 -14.36 -12.93
N THR A 372 10.06 -14.29 -14.16
CA THR A 372 8.70 -13.81 -14.45
C THR A 372 7.92 -14.86 -15.24
N ASN A 373 6.69 -15.13 -14.81
CA ASN A 373 5.75 -15.96 -15.54
C ASN A 373 4.81 -15.09 -16.38
N PHE A 374 4.53 -15.51 -17.60
CA PHE A 374 3.48 -14.98 -18.45
C PHE A 374 2.23 -15.82 -18.22
N VAL A 375 1.18 -15.20 -17.71
CA VAL A 375 -0.05 -15.87 -17.27
C VAL A 375 -1.25 -15.24 -17.95
N LEU A 376 -2.15 -16.07 -18.48
CA LEU A 376 -3.48 -15.66 -18.90
C LEU A 376 -4.36 -15.60 -17.65
N GLN A 377 -4.75 -14.40 -17.25
CA GLN A 377 -5.27 -14.16 -15.91
C GLN A 377 -6.66 -14.79 -15.69
N ASN A 378 -7.52 -14.84 -16.71
CA ASN A 378 -8.90 -15.30 -16.54
C ASN A 378 -8.96 -16.83 -16.52
N SER A 379 -8.14 -17.48 -17.34
CA SER A 379 -7.96 -18.95 -17.36
C SER A 379 -6.92 -19.49 -16.38
N ASP A 380 -6.23 -18.63 -15.63
CA ASP A 380 -5.13 -18.96 -14.70
C ASP A 380 -4.05 -19.87 -15.33
N THR A 381 -3.74 -19.64 -16.61
CA THR A 381 -2.84 -20.51 -17.39
C THR A 381 -1.49 -19.84 -17.65
N SER A 382 -0.40 -20.45 -17.18
CA SER A 382 0.97 -20.01 -17.50
C SER A 382 1.37 -20.44 -18.90
N ILE A 383 1.83 -19.50 -19.73
CA ILE A 383 2.26 -19.73 -21.11
C ILE A 383 3.77 -19.65 -21.31
N ALA A 384 4.52 -19.00 -20.38
CA ALA A 384 5.98 -18.98 -20.39
C ALA A 384 6.55 -18.58 -19.03
N THR A 385 7.79 -19.02 -18.74
CA THR A 385 8.59 -18.56 -17.60
C THR A 385 9.94 -18.09 -18.09
N ILE A 386 10.35 -16.88 -17.69
CA ILE A 386 11.58 -16.24 -18.15
C ILE A 386 12.41 -15.79 -16.95
N THR A 387 13.64 -16.26 -16.86
CA THR A 387 14.65 -15.75 -15.92
C THR A 387 15.58 -14.81 -16.66
N ALA A 388 15.88 -13.66 -16.07
CA ALA A 388 16.78 -12.67 -16.64
C ALA A 388 18.20 -13.22 -16.83
N GLY A 389 18.68 -13.19 -18.08
CA GLY A 389 20.05 -13.56 -18.46
C GLY A 389 21.08 -12.44 -18.26
N PRO A 390 22.35 -12.66 -18.65
CA PRO A 390 23.47 -11.75 -18.36
C PRO A 390 23.27 -10.31 -18.87
N ASN A 391 22.61 -10.13 -20.02
CA ASN A 391 22.37 -8.81 -20.62
C ASN A 391 21.13 -8.08 -20.05
N GLN A 392 20.42 -8.71 -19.12
CA GLN A 392 19.19 -8.19 -18.52
C GLN A 392 19.33 -7.96 -17.01
N ILE A 393 20.54 -8.13 -16.47
CA ILE A 393 20.82 -7.88 -15.05
C ILE A 393 20.63 -6.40 -14.74
N GLY A 394 19.78 -6.10 -13.76
CA GLY A 394 19.66 -4.76 -13.19
C GLY A 394 20.76 -4.54 -12.15
N ASN A 395 21.87 -3.90 -12.54
CA ASN A 395 23.01 -3.66 -11.63
C ASN A 395 22.60 -2.97 -10.33
N SER A 396 21.68 -2.01 -10.42
CA SER A 396 21.08 -1.34 -9.27
C SER A 396 19.68 -0.84 -9.63
N LEU A 397 18.73 -1.05 -8.73
CA LEU A 397 17.36 -0.56 -8.83
C LEU A 397 16.91 0.01 -7.50
N GLY A 398 16.93 1.33 -7.39
CA GLY A 398 16.45 2.06 -6.22
C GLY A 398 14.93 2.03 -6.07
N PRO A 399 14.40 2.30 -4.86
CA PRO A 399 12.97 2.31 -4.60
C PRO A 399 12.27 3.49 -5.30
N GLY A 400 11.16 3.19 -5.98
CA GLY A 400 10.42 4.10 -6.86
C GLY A 400 11.06 4.28 -8.25
N ALA A 401 12.19 3.64 -8.54
CA ALA A 401 12.86 3.73 -9.83
C ALA A 401 12.48 2.55 -10.74
N THR A 402 12.92 2.66 -12.00
CA THR A 402 12.73 1.62 -13.01
C THR A 402 14.06 1.19 -13.63
N TYR A 403 14.15 -0.05 -14.11
CA TYR A 403 15.28 -0.54 -14.90
C TYR A 403 14.82 -1.10 -16.25
N PRO A 404 15.36 -0.59 -17.38
CA PRO A 404 16.13 0.65 -17.49
C PRO A 404 15.34 1.88 -17.00
N ALA A 405 16.02 3.01 -16.81
CA ALA A 405 15.36 4.26 -16.45
C ALA A 405 14.31 4.67 -17.50
N LEU A 406 13.24 5.37 -17.11
CA LEU A 406 12.10 5.70 -17.99
C LEU A 406 12.48 6.45 -19.29
N ASN A 407 13.60 7.18 -19.30
CA ASN A 407 14.11 7.88 -20.49
C ASN A 407 14.93 6.98 -21.44
N LEU A 408 15.10 5.69 -21.11
CA LEU A 408 15.79 4.70 -21.91
C LEU A 408 14.80 3.66 -22.45
N ALA A 409 15.17 3.06 -23.58
CA ALA A 409 14.40 1.99 -24.19
C ALA A 409 14.23 0.80 -23.21
N PRO A 410 13.05 0.14 -23.21
CA PRO A 410 12.79 -1.05 -22.39
C PRO A 410 13.62 -2.27 -22.83
N ILE A 411 13.61 -3.31 -21.99
CA ILE A 411 14.28 -4.59 -22.25
C ILE A 411 13.42 -5.41 -23.21
N SER A 412 13.99 -5.85 -24.33
CA SER A 412 13.34 -6.86 -25.17
C SER A 412 13.68 -8.27 -24.69
N LEU A 413 12.69 -9.17 -24.69
CA LEU A 413 12.81 -10.53 -24.16
C LEU A 413 13.33 -11.56 -25.18
N ASP A 414 13.42 -11.19 -26.45
CA ASP A 414 14.06 -12.00 -27.50
C ASP A 414 15.56 -12.30 -27.25
N LYS A 415 16.17 -11.63 -26.27
CA LYS A 415 17.58 -11.80 -25.87
C LYS A 415 17.75 -12.30 -24.42
N ALA A 416 16.69 -12.87 -23.84
CA ALA A 416 16.58 -13.00 -22.39
C ALA A 416 17.32 -14.16 -21.72
N ASN A 417 17.60 -15.27 -22.39
CA ASN A 417 18.17 -16.45 -21.72
C ASN A 417 19.61 -16.75 -22.18
N GLU A 418 20.35 -17.50 -21.37
CA GLU A 418 21.76 -17.90 -21.64
C GLU A 418 21.91 -18.84 -22.87
N ALA A 419 20.79 -19.37 -23.40
CA ALA A 419 20.73 -20.33 -24.50
C ALA A 419 20.18 -19.76 -25.83
N GLY A 420 19.73 -18.50 -25.90
CA GLY A 420 19.10 -17.87 -27.08
C GLY A 420 17.76 -17.18 -26.82
N ALA A 421 16.98 -16.92 -27.88
CA ALA A 421 15.66 -16.29 -27.78
C ALA A 421 14.64 -17.20 -27.08
N VAL A 422 13.86 -16.65 -26.14
CA VAL A 422 12.70 -17.36 -25.56
C VAL A 422 11.58 -17.35 -26.59
N LYS A 423 11.15 -18.53 -27.06
CA LYS A 423 9.99 -18.66 -27.94
C LYS A 423 8.73 -18.80 -27.09
N ILE A 424 7.86 -17.79 -27.11
CA ILE A 424 6.54 -17.84 -26.46
C ILE A 424 5.50 -18.09 -27.55
N SER A 425 5.03 -19.33 -27.71
CA SER A 425 4.01 -19.67 -28.72
C SER A 425 2.61 -19.63 -28.14
N ILE A 426 1.66 -19.02 -28.85
CA ILE A 426 0.22 -19.06 -28.53
C ILE A 426 -0.61 -19.46 -29.75
N ASN A 427 -1.76 -20.10 -29.53
CA ASN A 427 -2.66 -20.47 -30.62
C ASN A 427 -3.50 -19.26 -31.10
N LYS A 428 -4.20 -19.44 -32.22
CA LYS A 428 -5.10 -18.43 -32.80
C LYS A 428 -6.16 -17.92 -31.82
N GLU A 429 -6.83 -18.84 -31.12
CA GLU A 429 -7.94 -18.54 -30.23
C GLU A 429 -7.50 -17.64 -29.07
N THR A 430 -6.40 -17.99 -28.40
CA THR A 430 -5.82 -17.20 -27.32
C THR A 430 -5.39 -15.81 -27.80
N LEU A 431 -4.77 -15.69 -28.99
CA LEU A 431 -4.37 -14.40 -29.54
C LEU A 431 -5.58 -13.48 -29.76
N ASP A 432 -6.66 -14.04 -30.31
CA ASP A 432 -7.90 -13.30 -30.56
C ASP A 432 -8.62 -12.95 -29.24
N LEU A 433 -8.56 -13.81 -28.20
CA LEU A 433 -9.10 -13.51 -26.87
C LEU A 433 -8.36 -12.38 -26.15
N ILE A 434 -7.02 -12.30 -26.30
CA ILE A 434 -6.22 -11.18 -25.78
C ILE A 434 -6.62 -9.87 -26.46
N GLN A 435 -6.82 -9.89 -27.79
CA GLN A 435 -7.21 -8.70 -28.56
C GLN A 435 -8.49 -8.05 -28.04
N ILE A 436 -9.49 -8.86 -27.69
CA ILE A 436 -10.80 -8.38 -27.24
C ILE A 436 -10.89 -8.26 -25.72
N ASN A 437 -9.75 -8.31 -25.01
CA ASN A 437 -9.66 -8.27 -23.54
C ASN A 437 -10.49 -9.35 -22.82
N LYS A 438 -10.81 -10.46 -23.49
CA LYS A 438 -11.41 -11.65 -22.86
C LYS A 438 -10.38 -12.48 -22.12
N GLU A 439 -9.11 -12.38 -22.52
CA GLU A 439 -7.97 -12.79 -21.71
C GLU A 439 -7.07 -11.58 -21.44
N ILE A 440 -6.54 -11.50 -20.22
CA ILE A 440 -5.62 -10.46 -19.80
C ILE A 440 -4.26 -11.09 -19.59
N LEU A 441 -3.25 -10.62 -20.32
CA LEU A 441 -1.89 -11.09 -20.15
C LEU A 441 -1.32 -10.47 -18.87
N SER A 442 -0.83 -11.30 -17.96
CA SER A 442 -0.25 -10.90 -16.69
C SER A 442 1.19 -11.39 -16.57
N LEU A 443 2.03 -10.57 -15.94
CA LEU A 443 3.40 -10.86 -15.59
C LEU A 443 3.49 -11.07 -14.08
N GLU A 444 3.78 -12.29 -13.67
CA GLU A 444 3.93 -12.65 -12.26
C GLU A 444 5.43 -12.84 -11.95
N THR A 445 6.01 -11.92 -11.17
CA THR A 445 7.40 -12.03 -10.74
C THR A 445 7.46 -12.95 -9.53
N THR A 446 7.91 -14.19 -9.71
CA THR A 446 7.92 -15.22 -8.65
C THR A 446 9.17 -15.16 -7.79
N GLN A 447 10.29 -14.73 -8.37
CA GLN A 447 11.58 -14.61 -7.70
C GLN A 447 12.32 -13.39 -8.25
N ASN A 448 13.01 -12.66 -7.37
CA ASN A 448 13.78 -11.47 -7.71
C ASN A 448 15.14 -11.52 -6.99
N LYS A 449 16.01 -12.41 -7.49
CA LYS A 449 17.37 -12.60 -7.00
C LYS A 449 18.15 -11.30 -7.06
N GLY A 450 18.84 -10.98 -5.97
CA GLY A 450 19.65 -9.79 -5.90
C GLY A 450 20.24 -9.59 -4.51
N SER A 451 21.17 -8.65 -4.44
CA SER A 451 21.94 -8.37 -3.24
C SER A 451 21.46 -7.11 -2.54
N TYR A 452 21.63 -7.07 -1.22
CA TYR A 452 21.53 -5.85 -0.41
C TYR A 452 22.92 -5.24 -0.21
N GLY A 453 22.94 -3.95 0.12
CA GLY A 453 24.16 -3.24 0.48
C GLY A 453 24.13 -2.76 1.93
N THR A 454 25.29 -2.72 2.58
CA THR A 454 25.49 -2.12 3.90
C THR A 454 26.56 -1.04 3.81
N LEU A 455 26.67 -0.20 4.84
CA LEU A 455 27.78 0.74 4.95
C LEU A 455 28.93 0.05 5.71
N ASN A 456 30.16 0.21 5.22
CA ASN A 456 31.34 -0.19 5.99
C ASN A 456 31.70 0.88 7.03
N GLU A 457 32.79 0.68 7.77
CA GLU A 457 33.22 1.54 8.88
C GLU A 457 33.58 2.97 8.44
N SER A 458 33.84 3.16 7.14
CA SER A 458 34.09 4.47 6.53
C SER A 458 32.83 5.13 5.95
N GLY A 459 31.65 4.56 6.19
CA GLY A 459 30.39 5.02 5.61
C GLY A 459 30.27 4.74 4.10
N THR A 460 31.11 3.87 3.54
CA THR A 460 31.08 3.53 2.12
C THR A 460 30.18 2.32 1.88
N LEU A 461 29.31 2.41 0.88
CA LEU A 461 28.45 1.31 0.45
C LEU A 461 29.27 0.10 -0.03
N VAL A 462 28.95 -1.08 0.51
CA VAL A 462 29.48 -2.38 0.10
C VAL A 462 28.33 -3.35 -0.14
N ILE A 463 28.50 -4.27 -1.10
CA ILE A 463 27.53 -5.33 -1.37
C ILE A 463 27.80 -6.50 -0.42
N SER A 464 26.84 -6.84 0.42
CA SER A 464 27.10 -7.63 1.64
C SER A 464 26.45 -9.00 1.64
N GLY A 465 25.25 -9.16 1.06
CA GLY A 465 24.54 -10.44 1.05
C GLY A 465 23.35 -10.46 0.10
N GLU A 466 22.58 -11.54 0.14
CA GLU A 466 21.40 -11.77 -0.72
C GLU A 466 20.10 -11.39 -0.01
N TRP A 467 19.13 -10.89 -0.76
CA TRP A 467 17.81 -10.54 -0.22
C TRP A 467 16.91 -11.75 0.05
N GLU A 468 17.09 -12.89 -0.65
CA GLU A 468 16.18 -14.05 -0.53
C GLU A 468 15.94 -14.52 0.92
N PRO A 469 16.96 -14.84 1.73
CA PRO A 469 16.74 -15.29 3.10
C PRO A 469 16.10 -14.19 3.95
N ILE A 470 16.59 -12.96 3.78
CA ILE A 470 16.13 -11.80 4.57
C ILE A 470 14.65 -11.51 4.33
N ARG A 471 14.18 -11.57 3.09
CA ARG A 471 12.75 -11.37 2.78
C ARG A 471 11.88 -12.42 3.46
N THR A 472 12.36 -13.67 3.56
CA THR A 472 11.64 -14.74 4.26
C THR A 472 11.51 -14.42 5.74
N ASP A 473 12.58 -13.94 6.38
CA ASP A 473 12.55 -13.55 7.79
C ASP A 473 11.63 -12.34 8.02
N ILE A 474 11.71 -11.30 7.19
CA ILE A 474 10.80 -10.13 7.23
C ILE A 474 9.34 -10.57 7.15
N ASP A 475 9.00 -11.46 6.21
CA ASP A 475 7.63 -11.92 5.98
C ASP A 475 7.06 -12.72 7.17
N THR A 476 7.91 -13.24 8.06
CA THR A 476 7.48 -13.98 9.26
C THR A 476 7.16 -13.08 10.46
N VAL A 477 7.58 -11.81 10.43
CA VAL A 477 7.43 -10.85 11.56
C VAL A 477 6.64 -9.60 11.18
N CYS A 478 6.22 -9.48 9.92
CA CYS A 478 5.52 -8.31 9.39
C CYS A 478 4.14 -8.64 8.82
N GLY A 479 3.28 -7.63 8.73
CA GLY A 479 2.16 -7.59 7.79
C GLY A 479 2.52 -6.77 6.54
N VAL A 480 1.60 -6.72 5.57
CA VAL A 480 1.78 -6.08 4.26
C VAL A 480 0.76 -4.95 4.06
N LEU A 481 1.26 -3.76 3.74
CA LEU A 481 0.46 -2.61 3.30
C LEU A 481 0.77 -2.29 1.84
N ILE A 482 -0.28 -2.21 1.02
CA ILE A 482 -0.18 -1.82 -0.38
C ILE A 482 -0.97 -0.53 -0.59
N LEU A 483 -0.32 0.54 -1.03
CA LEU A 483 -0.99 1.78 -1.42
C LEU A 483 -1.04 1.85 -2.94
N ASN A 484 -2.24 1.92 -3.50
CA ASN A 484 -2.48 1.98 -4.94
C ASN A 484 -3.09 3.31 -5.35
N ASN A 485 -2.43 4.00 -6.26
CA ASN A 485 -2.92 5.19 -6.95
C ASN A 485 -3.03 4.91 -8.45
N PHE A 486 -4.20 4.40 -8.87
CA PHE A 486 -4.46 4.04 -10.26
C PHE A 486 -4.42 5.23 -11.23
N ASN A 487 -4.54 6.47 -10.75
CA ASN A 487 -4.51 7.65 -11.61
C ASN A 487 -3.09 8.08 -11.98
N ASP A 488 -2.15 7.92 -11.06
CA ASP A 488 -0.74 8.27 -11.28
C ASP A 488 0.12 7.04 -11.63
N GLN A 489 -0.49 5.85 -11.78
CA GLN A 489 0.20 4.57 -12.00
C GLN A 489 1.27 4.28 -10.93
N GLU A 490 1.01 4.73 -9.70
CA GLU A 490 1.91 4.58 -8.56
C GLU A 490 1.35 3.50 -7.62
N THR A 491 2.20 2.53 -7.30
CA THR A 491 1.94 1.54 -6.26
C THR A 491 3.12 1.49 -5.33
N LEU A 492 2.84 1.46 -4.02
CA LEU A 492 3.83 1.31 -2.98
C LEU A 492 3.49 0.08 -2.14
N GLU A 493 4.50 -0.73 -1.84
CA GLU A 493 4.37 -1.86 -0.92
C GLU A 493 5.29 -1.69 0.27
N ARG A 494 4.77 -1.89 1.47
CA ARG A 494 5.48 -1.72 2.73
C ARG A 494 5.26 -2.95 3.62
N ARG A 495 6.31 -3.34 4.33
CA ARG A 495 6.27 -4.38 5.36
C ARG A 495 6.42 -3.71 6.71
N VAL A 496 5.47 -3.95 7.61
CA VAL A 496 5.45 -3.31 8.94
C VAL A 496 5.44 -4.39 10.01
N GLY A 497 6.38 -4.29 10.95
CA GLY A 497 6.51 -5.20 12.08
C GLY A 497 5.29 -5.21 12.98
N ALA A 498 4.95 -6.38 13.50
CA ALA A 498 3.86 -6.56 14.44
C ALA A 498 4.30 -7.47 15.59
N LYS A 499 3.72 -7.25 16.77
CA LYS A 499 3.92 -8.13 17.91
C LYS A 499 3.28 -9.48 17.66
N ASN A 500 4.01 -10.56 17.92
CA ASN A 500 3.45 -11.90 18.00
C ASN A 500 2.65 -12.05 19.31
N PRO A 501 1.31 -12.19 19.26
CA PRO A 501 0.51 -12.26 20.48
C PRO A 501 0.66 -13.57 21.25
N VAL A 502 1.19 -14.64 20.62
CA VAL A 502 1.37 -15.94 21.27
C VAL A 502 2.76 -16.12 21.91
N ASP A 503 3.71 -15.22 21.60
CA ASP A 503 5.04 -15.24 22.18
C ASP A 503 5.16 -14.16 23.27
N PRO A 504 5.18 -14.52 24.57
CA PRO A 504 5.31 -13.55 25.65
C PRO A 504 6.68 -12.85 25.67
N GLU A 505 7.71 -13.44 25.05
CA GLU A 505 9.05 -12.86 24.95
C GLU A 505 9.20 -11.94 23.73
N ASP A 506 8.19 -11.87 22.86
CA ASP A 506 8.17 -10.89 21.78
C ASP A 506 7.75 -9.52 22.32
N LEU A 507 8.72 -8.65 22.61
CA LEU A 507 8.50 -7.29 23.09
C LEU A 507 8.29 -6.25 21.98
N THR A 508 8.04 -6.67 20.73
CA THR A 508 7.70 -5.73 19.65
C THR A 508 6.50 -4.86 20.07
N PRO A 509 6.56 -3.53 19.86
CA PRO A 509 5.47 -2.63 20.20
C PRO A 509 4.15 -3.02 19.53
N ARG A 510 3.04 -2.95 20.28
CA ARG A 510 1.69 -3.06 19.70
C ARG A 510 1.31 -1.71 19.10
N ILE A 511 0.91 -1.71 17.84
CA ILE A 511 0.43 -0.52 17.13
C ILE A 511 -0.92 -0.82 16.47
N THR A 512 -1.67 0.23 16.20
CA THR A 512 -2.91 0.19 15.42
C THR A 512 -2.63 0.11 13.91
N ILE A 513 -3.63 -0.25 13.12
CA ILE A 513 -3.58 -0.17 11.65
C ILE A 513 -3.32 1.28 11.20
N GLN A 514 -3.93 2.28 11.86
CA GLN A 514 -3.67 3.71 11.57
C GLN A 514 -2.19 4.06 11.73
N GLU A 515 -1.57 3.65 12.84
CA GLU A 515 -0.16 3.90 13.11
C GLU A 515 0.76 3.15 12.14
N ALA A 516 0.41 1.91 11.78
CA ALA A 516 1.14 1.14 10.77
C ALA A 516 1.12 1.86 9.41
N ILE A 517 -0.03 2.35 8.96
CA ILE A 517 -0.18 3.14 7.73
C ILE A 517 0.63 4.44 7.83
N GLN A 518 0.54 5.13 8.97
CA GLN A 518 1.26 6.39 9.19
C GLN A 518 2.77 6.20 9.07
N LYS A 519 3.33 5.16 9.70
CA LYS A 519 4.75 4.81 9.65
C LYS A 519 5.15 4.36 8.25
N ALA A 520 4.40 3.45 7.64
CA ALA A 520 4.69 2.84 6.34
C ALA A 520 4.80 3.84 5.18
N PHE A 521 3.92 4.83 5.14
CA PHE A 521 3.84 5.80 4.04
C PHE A 521 4.28 7.20 4.44
N TYR A 522 4.90 7.35 5.61
CA TYR A 522 5.34 8.63 6.16
C TYR A 522 4.21 9.68 6.18
N ALA A 523 3.00 9.25 6.55
CA ALA A 523 1.81 10.08 6.47
C ALA A 523 1.75 11.14 7.59
N GLU A 524 1.16 12.29 7.26
CA GLU A 524 0.87 13.38 8.17
C GLU A 524 -0.56 13.24 8.72
N LYS A 525 -0.73 13.34 10.03
CA LYS A 525 -2.06 13.46 10.63
C LYS A 525 -2.43 14.94 10.73
N THR A 526 -3.51 15.37 10.08
CA THR A 526 -4.02 16.75 10.14
C THR A 526 -5.51 16.69 10.43
N ASN A 527 -5.97 17.38 11.48
CA ASN A 527 -7.39 17.40 11.88
C ASN A 527 -8.01 15.99 12.03
N GLY A 528 -7.24 15.05 12.59
CA GLY A 528 -7.69 13.66 12.79
C GLY A 528 -7.56 12.75 11.57
N LYS A 529 -7.41 13.29 10.35
CA LYS A 529 -7.28 12.52 9.10
C LYS A 529 -5.82 12.28 8.72
N LEU A 530 -5.55 11.14 8.07
CA LEU A 530 -4.23 10.82 7.52
C LEU A 530 -4.07 11.33 6.08
N PHE A 531 -2.91 11.92 5.80
CA PHE A 531 -2.56 12.41 4.48
C PHE A 531 -1.18 11.95 4.05
N TYR A 532 -1.11 11.43 2.84
CA TYR A 532 0.11 11.03 2.16
C TYR A 532 0.50 12.07 1.10
N ARG A 533 1.80 12.20 0.83
CA ARG A 533 2.32 13.03 -0.28
C ARG A 533 2.86 12.12 -1.37
N ASN A 534 2.26 12.18 -2.55
CA ASN A 534 2.72 11.38 -3.70
C ASN A 534 4.09 11.85 -4.22
N GLY A 535 4.67 11.12 -5.18
CA GLY A 535 5.94 11.49 -5.83
C GLY A 535 5.95 12.88 -6.51
N LYS A 536 4.77 13.49 -6.73
CA LYS A 536 4.59 14.86 -7.24
C LYS A 536 4.40 15.89 -6.12
N ASN A 537 4.59 15.50 -4.86
CA ASN A 537 4.38 16.28 -3.64
C ASN A 537 2.92 16.78 -3.45
N GLN A 538 1.95 16.07 -4.02
CA GLN A 538 0.53 16.38 -3.85
C GLN A 538 0.00 15.67 -2.61
N LYS A 539 -0.71 16.42 -1.75
CA LYS A 539 -1.37 15.88 -0.55
C LYS A 539 -2.60 15.07 -0.97
N LYS A 540 -2.68 13.81 -0.54
CA LYS A 540 -3.76 12.86 -0.82
C LYS A 540 -4.28 12.32 0.51
N CYS A 541 -5.59 12.36 0.72
CA CYS A 541 -6.21 11.76 1.90
C CYS A 541 -6.10 10.24 1.79
N ILE A 542 -5.56 9.61 2.83
CA ILE A 542 -5.47 8.15 2.98
C ILE A 542 -6.23 7.69 4.23
N ASP A 543 -7.17 8.50 4.71
CA ASP A 543 -8.02 8.14 5.84
C ASP A 543 -9.05 7.07 5.45
N GLU A 544 -9.46 6.24 6.41
CA GLU A 544 -10.41 5.13 6.21
C GLU A 544 -11.70 5.59 5.51
N SER A 545 -12.19 6.78 5.88
CA SER A 545 -13.37 7.41 5.30
C SER A 545 -13.23 7.72 3.81
N ALA A 546 -12.04 8.10 3.34
CA ALA A 546 -11.80 8.56 1.98
C ALA A 546 -11.46 7.43 0.99
N VAL A 547 -10.84 6.35 1.47
CA VAL A 547 -10.24 5.31 0.63
C VAL A 547 -11.12 4.06 0.53
N MET A 548 -10.88 3.27 -0.52
CA MET A 548 -11.38 1.89 -0.58
C MET A 548 -10.33 0.95 0.01
N VAL A 549 -10.78 0.05 0.88
CA VAL A 549 -9.92 -0.91 1.59
C VAL A 549 -10.24 -2.32 1.12
N TYR A 550 -9.21 -3.07 0.78
CA TYR A 550 -9.30 -4.49 0.40
C TYR A 550 -8.42 -5.31 1.34
N ILE A 551 -8.95 -6.44 1.80
CA ILE A 551 -8.27 -7.36 2.71
C ILE A 551 -8.38 -8.80 2.21
N ASP A 552 -7.47 -9.66 2.63
CA ASP A 552 -7.61 -11.10 2.41
C ASP A 552 -8.47 -11.77 3.51
N GLU A 553 -8.87 -13.01 3.28
CA GLU A 553 -9.70 -13.77 4.22
C GLU A 553 -9.03 -13.96 5.59
N TYR A 554 -7.70 -14.10 5.61
CA TYR A 554 -6.96 -14.23 6.87
C TYR A 554 -7.06 -12.95 7.70
N THR A 555 -6.79 -11.80 7.09
CA THR A 555 -6.91 -10.49 7.73
C THR A 555 -8.34 -10.22 8.20
N LYS A 556 -9.34 -10.59 7.39
CA LYS A 556 -10.75 -10.49 7.78
C LYS A 556 -11.04 -11.28 9.06
N SER A 557 -10.57 -12.53 9.15
CA SER A 557 -10.78 -13.36 10.33
C SER A 557 -10.15 -12.78 11.60
N LEU A 558 -9.00 -12.12 11.49
CA LEU A 558 -8.35 -11.42 12.60
C LEU A 558 -9.17 -10.20 13.05
N LEU A 559 -9.65 -9.39 12.10
CA LEU A 559 -10.48 -8.23 12.39
C LEU A 559 -11.83 -8.63 13.03
N GLU A 560 -12.50 -9.65 12.51
CA GLU A 560 -13.73 -10.20 13.10
C GLU A 560 -13.52 -10.66 14.55
N ALA A 561 -12.36 -11.26 14.84
CA ALA A 561 -12.00 -11.66 16.20
C ALA A 561 -11.79 -10.45 17.13
N GLN A 562 -11.14 -9.40 16.64
CA GLN A 562 -10.92 -8.17 17.42
C GLN A 562 -12.22 -7.37 17.65
N PHE A 563 -13.13 -7.37 16.68
CA PHE A 563 -14.42 -6.65 16.78
C PHE A 563 -15.49 -7.40 17.58
N LYS A 564 -15.22 -8.61 18.05
CA LYS A 564 -16.17 -9.38 18.84
C LYS A 564 -16.59 -8.64 20.12
N GLY A 565 -17.86 -8.24 20.17
CA GLY A 565 -18.44 -7.51 21.31
C GLY A 565 -18.31 -5.98 21.22
N ILE A 566 -17.76 -5.45 20.12
CA ILE A 566 -17.74 -4.02 19.79
C ILE A 566 -19.01 -3.68 18.97
N PRO A 567 -19.75 -2.61 19.31
CA PRO A 567 -20.90 -2.16 18.51
C PRO A 567 -20.55 -1.94 17.04
N GLU A 568 -21.44 -2.31 16.13
CA GLU A 568 -21.20 -2.28 14.68
C GLU A 568 -20.79 -0.89 14.16
N GLU A 569 -21.36 0.18 14.75
CA GLU A 569 -21.03 1.57 14.43
C GLU A 569 -19.62 2.02 14.85
N ASP A 570 -18.99 1.29 15.78
CA ASP A 570 -17.67 1.58 16.33
C ASP A 570 -16.57 0.67 15.75
N GLN A 571 -16.93 -0.28 14.86
CA GLN A 571 -15.99 -1.20 14.22
C GLN A 571 -15.20 -0.52 13.09
N LYS A 572 -14.22 0.31 13.47
CA LYS A 572 -13.31 0.98 12.54
C LYS A 572 -12.03 0.19 12.34
N ILE A 573 -11.64 -0.02 11.09
CA ILE A 573 -10.46 -0.81 10.73
C ILE A 573 -9.20 -0.14 11.26
N TYR A 574 -9.10 1.19 11.12
CA TYR A 574 -7.88 1.91 11.45
C TYR A 574 -7.58 1.91 12.96
N GLU A 575 -8.58 1.67 13.80
CA GLU A 575 -8.45 1.57 15.26
C GLU A 575 -8.11 0.14 15.72
N ALA A 576 -8.23 -0.87 14.85
CA ALA A 576 -7.85 -2.25 15.16
C ALA A 576 -6.33 -2.41 15.31
N THR A 577 -5.90 -3.44 16.03
CA THR A 577 -4.50 -3.78 16.26
C THR A 577 -3.89 -4.38 14.99
N TRP A 578 -2.70 -3.91 14.61
CA TRP A 578 -1.90 -4.47 13.54
C TRP A 578 -1.24 -5.78 13.98
N GLU A 579 -1.45 -6.86 13.22
CA GLU A 579 -0.95 -8.20 13.52
C GLU A 579 -0.10 -8.78 12.37
N ILE A 580 0.78 -9.72 12.72
CA ILE A 580 1.66 -10.41 11.77
C ILE A 580 0.79 -11.11 10.70
N GLY A 581 1.21 -11.04 9.45
CA GLY A 581 0.52 -11.70 8.33
C GLY A 581 -0.74 -10.98 7.84
N MET A 582 -1.18 -9.89 8.48
CA MET A 582 -2.23 -9.05 7.92
C MET A 582 -1.81 -8.49 6.55
N LYS A 583 -2.76 -8.39 5.63
CA LYS A 583 -2.58 -7.87 4.28
C LYS A 583 -3.71 -6.92 3.92
N ILE A 584 -3.35 -5.65 3.76
CA ILE A 584 -4.31 -4.58 3.49
C ILE A 584 -3.85 -3.79 2.27
N MET A 585 -4.75 -3.65 1.29
CA MET A 585 -4.56 -2.77 0.15
C MET A 585 -5.49 -1.56 0.28
N ILE A 586 -4.90 -0.37 0.14
CA ILE A 586 -5.57 0.93 0.20
C ILE A 586 -5.57 1.51 -1.21
N SER A 587 -6.76 1.71 -1.78
CA SER A 587 -6.91 2.38 -3.07
C SER A 587 -7.26 3.85 -2.86
N LEU A 588 -6.37 4.72 -3.37
CA LEU A 588 -6.50 6.16 -3.30
C LEU A 588 -7.63 6.65 -4.23
N PRO A 589 -8.47 7.57 -3.76
CA PRO A 589 -9.50 8.14 -4.62
C PRO A 589 -8.91 9.07 -5.67
N THR A 590 -9.52 9.04 -6.86
CA THR A 590 -9.30 10.02 -7.92
C THR A 590 -9.76 11.40 -7.49
N ILE A 591 -10.90 11.44 -6.80
CA ILE A 591 -11.55 12.67 -6.34
C ILE A 591 -12.11 12.40 -4.95
N TYR A 592 -11.94 13.36 -4.05
CA TYR A 592 -12.40 13.29 -2.67
C TYR A 592 -12.97 14.64 -2.23
N PHE A 593 -14.12 14.61 -1.58
CA PHE A 593 -14.82 15.76 -1.04
C PHE A 593 -15.09 15.54 0.45
N ASP A 594 -14.41 16.30 1.29
CA ASP A 594 -14.59 16.33 2.75
C ASP A 594 -15.38 17.55 3.24
N PHE A 595 -15.71 18.49 2.35
CA PHE A 595 -16.50 19.70 2.64
C PHE A 595 -15.92 20.66 3.70
N GLU A 596 -14.67 20.47 4.10
CA GLU A 596 -13.99 21.33 5.09
C GLU A 596 -13.62 22.71 4.54
N ASP A 597 -13.38 22.83 3.22
CA ASP A 597 -13.19 24.12 2.54
C ASP A 597 -14.54 24.72 2.09
N GLU A 598 -15.14 25.54 2.97
CA GLU A 598 -16.43 26.19 2.72
C GLU A 598 -16.43 27.06 1.45
N ASN A 599 -15.27 27.57 1.00
CA ASN A 599 -15.17 28.43 -0.18
C ASN A 599 -15.10 27.62 -1.48
N ASN A 600 -14.72 26.34 -1.42
CA ASN A 600 -14.58 25.49 -2.59
C ASN A 600 -14.92 24.03 -2.30
N THR A 601 -16.17 23.80 -1.95
CA THR A 601 -16.73 22.46 -1.70
C THR A 601 -16.66 21.53 -2.90
N GLY A 602 -16.53 22.08 -4.12
CA GLY A 602 -16.60 21.31 -5.37
C GLY A 602 -18.02 20.87 -5.74
N TRP A 603 -19.04 21.31 -5.01
CA TRP A 603 -20.44 20.93 -5.19
C TRP A 603 -21.36 22.13 -5.37
N ASN A 604 -22.45 21.91 -6.09
CA ASN A 604 -23.56 22.82 -6.30
C ASN A 604 -24.81 22.29 -5.60
N SER A 605 -25.74 23.21 -5.32
CA SER A 605 -27.03 22.89 -4.70
C SER A 605 -26.92 22.14 -3.37
N ILE A 606 -25.99 22.56 -2.52
CA ILE A 606 -25.77 22.01 -1.18
C ILE A 606 -26.02 23.06 -0.09
N ARG A 607 -26.27 22.58 1.13
CA ARG A 607 -26.16 23.33 2.37
C ARG A 607 -25.07 22.70 3.22
N LEU A 608 -24.16 23.51 3.75
CA LEU A 608 -23.16 23.03 4.72
C LEU A 608 -23.81 22.68 6.05
N VAL A 609 -23.34 21.60 6.70
CA VAL A 609 -23.82 21.12 8.00
C VAL A 609 -22.66 20.91 8.97
N ASP A 610 -22.86 21.23 10.25
CA ASP A 610 -21.81 21.21 11.27
C ASP A 610 -21.67 19.86 12.02
N ASN A 611 -22.45 18.85 11.62
CA ASN A 611 -22.45 17.51 12.22
C ASN A 611 -22.08 16.48 11.16
N ALA A 612 -20.87 16.64 10.60
CA ALA A 612 -20.27 15.79 9.59
C ALA A 612 -20.02 14.36 10.10
N TYR A 613 -19.68 13.42 9.22
CA TYR A 613 -19.24 12.08 9.63
C TYR A 613 -17.82 12.15 10.17
N THR A 614 -16.93 12.87 9.48
CA THR A 614 -15.60 13.22 9.98
C THR A 614 -15.39 14.72 9.91
N GLY A 615 -14.46 15.24 10.71
CA GLY A 615 -14.18 16.68 10.73
C GLY A 615 -15.32 17.51 11.33
N VAL A 616 -15.45 18.75 10.87
CA VAL A 616 -16.44 19.72 11.39
C VAL A 616 -17.55 19.96 10.38
N LYS A 617 -17.26 19.93 9.07
CA LYS A 617 -18.18 20.37 8.03
C LYS A 617 -18.50 19.22 7.09
N GLY A 618 -19.80 18.97 6.90
CA GLY A 618 -20.32 18.11 5.85
C GLY A 618 -21.20 18.90 4.91
N ALA A 619 -21.81 18.21 3.96
CA ALA A 619 -22.83 18.78 3.10
C ALA A 619 -24.20 18.14 3.34
N GLY A 620 -25.23 18.79 2.85
CA GLY A 620 -26.59 18.28 2.87
C GLY A 620 -27.35 18.76 1.66
N THR A 621 -28.30 17.95 1.21
CA THR A 621 -29.16 18.31 0.08
C THR A 621 -30.00 19.55 0.38
N LEU A 622 -30.15 20.46 -0.60
CA LEU A 622 -31.13 21.55 -0.49
C LEU A 622 -32.57 21.01 -0.55
N ASP A 623 -33.49 21.66 0.15
CA ASP A 623 -34.89 21.22 0.28
C ASP A 623 -35.55 20.97 -1.10
N LYS A 624 -36.05 19.75 -1.32
CA LYS A 624 -36.73 19.28 -2.55
C LYS A 624 -35.88 19.26 -3.83
N THR A 625 -34.56 19.08 -3.73
CA THR A 625 -33.65 19.15 -4.89
C THR A 625 -32.60 18.04 -4.91
N TYR A 626 -31.76 18.07 -5.94
CA TYR A 626 -30.56 17.27 -6.11
C TYR A 626 -29.33 18.15 -5.81
N SER A 627 -28.30 17.53 -5.26
CA SER A 627 -26.97 18.11 -5.10
C SER A 627 -26.01 17.40 -6.03
N TYR A 628 -25.04 18.11 -6.58
CA TYR A 628 -24.15 17.55 -7.60
C TYR A 628 -22.79 18.23 -7.57
N THR A 629 -21.76 17.54 -8.04
CA THR A 629 -20.41 18.09 -8.19
C THR A 629 -20.36 19.14 -9.28
N LYS A 630 -19.32 19.98 -9.27
CA LYS A 630 -18.80 20.60 -10.50
C LYS A 630 -18.44 19.49 -11.52
N PRO A 631 -18.34 19.78 -12.83
CA PRO A 631 -17.98 18.77 -13.83
C PRO A 631 -16.72 17.99 -13.43
N LEU A 632 -16.83 16.66 -13.40
CA LEU A 632 -15.73 15.77 -13.09
C LEU A 632 -14.73 15.71 -14.28
N PRO A 633 -13.46 15.36 -14.03
CA PRO A 633 -12.52 15.01 -15.09
C PRO A 633 -13.08 13.90 -16.01
N PRO A 634 -12.70 13.87 -17.30
CA PRO A 634 -13.12 12.81 -18.21
C PRO A 634 -12.74 11.43 -17.69
N PHE A 635 -13.66 10.48 -17.88
CA PHE A 635 -13.46 9.09 -17.51
C PHE A 635 -12.76 8.32 -18.63
N ASP A 636 -12.04 7.26 -18.26
CA ASP A 636 -11.45 6.35 -19.22
C ASP A 636 -12.53 5.40 -19.76
N PRO A 637 -12.50 5.02 -21.05
CA PRO A 637 -13.39 3.99 -21.58
C PRO A 637 -13.06 2.61 -20.99
N TYR A 638 -14.05 1.72 -20.96
CA TYR A 638 -14.00 0.34 -20.48
C TYR A 638 -13.36 0.22 -19.09
N THR A 639 -13.60 1.21 -18.24
CA THR A 639 -12.97 1.33 -16.94
C THR A 639 -14.02 1.31 -15.84
N THR A 640 -13.75 0.54 -14.80
CA THR A 640 -14.63 0.48 -13.63
C THR A 640 -14.24 1.56 -12.64
N TYR A 641 -15.24 2.23 -12.08
CA TYR A 641 -15.09 3.20 -11.01
C TYR A 641 -15.98 2.81 -9.84
N GLY A 642 -15.57 3.17 -8.63
CA GLY A 642 -16.40 3.07 -7.44
C GLY A 642 -16.61 4.43 -6.79
N VAL A 643 -17.80 4.61 -6.23
CA VAL A 643 -18.20 5.73 -5.39
C VAL A 643 -18.30 5.22 -3.96
N LYS A 644 -17.59 5.86 -3.03
CA LYS A 644 -17.78 5.71 -1.59
C LYS A 644 -18.42 6.99 -1.05
N ALA A 645 -19.41 6.87 -0.19
CA ALA A 645 -20.07 8.03 0.42
C ALA A 645 -20.63 7.68 1.79
N TYR A 646 -20.54 8.62 2.73
CA TYR A 646 -21.25 8.54 4.01
C TYR A 646 -22.53 9.36 3.92
N LEU A 647 -23.65 8.74 4.25
CA LEU A 647 -24.99 9.32 4.15
C LEU A 647 -25.74 9.21 5.47
N LYS A 648 -26.58 10.18 5.77
CA LYS A 648 -27.48 10.16 6.93
C LYS A 648 -28.87 10.58 6.53
N SER A 649 -29.90 9.90 7.05
CA SER A 649 -31.29 10.34 6.84
C SER A 649 -31.82 11.06 8.06
N ASN A 650 -32.31 12.28 7.84
CA ASN A 650 -33.06 13.04 8.83
C ASN A 650 -34.58 12.97 8.58
N THR A 651 -35.06 12.18 7.61
CA THR A 651 -36.48 12.15 7.24
C THR A 651 -37.33 11.52 8.35
N PRO A 652 -38.55 12.06 8.63
CA PRO A 652 -39.47 11.46 9.58
C PRO A 652 -39.89 10.02 9.22
N ASN A 653 -39.98 9.73 7.92
CA ASN A 653 -40.26 8.41 7.36
C ASN A 653 -38.95 7.62 7.22
N ALA A 654 -38.82 6.51 7.93
CA ALA A 654 -37.56 5.76 8.09
C ALA A 654 -37.06 4.98 6.85
N HIS A 655 -37.65 5.16 5.65
CA HIS A 655 -37.36 4.31 4.48
C HIS A 655 -37.45 5.03 3.12
N GLU A 656 -37.36 6.37 3.08
CA GLU A 656 -37.39 7.09 1.79
C GLU A 656 -36.09 6.86 1.00
N PRO A 657 -36.17 6.51 -0.30
CA PRO A 657 -35.00 6.18 -1.09
C PRO A 657 -34.19 7.45 -1.43
N ILE A 658 -32.89 7.38 -1.19
CA ILE A 658 -31.87 8.31 -1.66
C ILE A 658 -31.29 7.75 -2.95
N THR A 659 -31.14 8.60 -3.97
CA THR A 659 -30.47 8.22 -5.22
C THR A 659 -29.09 8.84 -5.25
N ILE A 660 -28.05 8.01 -5.39
CA ILE A 660 -26.71 8.45 -5.77
C ILE A 660 -26.53 8.17 -7.25
N TYR A 661 -25.96 9.11 -8.00
CA TYR A 661 -25.78 8.94 -9.45
C TYR A 661 -24.46 9.51 -9.95
N VAL A 662 -23.96 8.95 -11.04
CA VAL A 662 -22.88 9.51 -11.87
C VAL A 662 -23.40 9.57 -13.30
N LYS A 663 -23.81 10.76 -13.76
CA LYS A 663 -24.54 10.93 -15.03
C LYS A 663 -24.07 12.14 -15.83
N ASN A 664 -24.51 12.24 -17.07
CA ASN A 664 -24.15 13.34 -17.96
C ASN A 664 -24.96 14.64 -17.72
N GLN A 665 -26.06 14.60 -16.96
CA GLN A 665 -26.83 15.77 -16.54
C GLN A 665 -26.76 16.04 -15.04
N GLU A 666 -26.90 17.32 -14.69
CA GLU A 666 -26.79 17.85 -13.33
C GLU A 666 -27.93 17.44 -12.40
N ASP A 667 -29.11 17.12 -12.94
CA ASP A 667 -30.32 16.76 -12.18
C ASP A 667 -30.48 15.24 -11.96
N GLY A 668 -29.49 14.47 -12.39
CA GLY A 668 -29.51 13.00 -12.41
C GLY A 668 -30.43 12.41 -13.48
N SER A 669 -30.91 13.23 -14.44
CA SER A 669 -31.49 12.73 -15.69
C SER A 669 -30.39 12.35 -16.70
N GLY A 670 -30.77 11.75 -17.82
CA GLY A 670 -29.81 11.34 -18.86
C GLY A 670 -29.06 10.04 -18.57
N ASP A 671 -28.03 9.79 -19.37
CA ASP A 671 -27.27 8.54 -19.41
C ASP A 671 -26.21 8.48 -18.30
N GLY A 672 -25.78 7.26 -17.96
CA GLY A 672 -24.79 6.98 -16.94
C GLY A 672 -25.28 5.97 -15.91
N ALA A 673 -24.84 6.14 -14.67
CA ALA A 673 -25.02 5.19 -13.58
C ALA A 673 -25.80 5.81 -12.41
N LYS A 674 -26.63 5.01 -11.72
CA LYS A 674 -27.25 5.42 -10.45
C LYS A 674 -27.50 4.23 -9.54
N LYS A 675 -27.69 4.52 -8.25
CA LYS A 675 -28.07 3.58 -7.23
C LYS A 675 -29.12 4.20 -6.31
N LEU A 676 -30.22 3.49 -6.09
CA LEU A 676 -31.20 3.79 -5.06
C LEU A 676 -30.82 3.05 -3.77
N VAL A 677 -30.84 3.77 -2.64
CA VAL A 677 -30.54 3.23 -1.31
C VAL A 677 -31.57 3.72 -0.29
N SER A 678 -31.91 2.88 0.68
CA SER A 678 -32.74 3.25 1.84
C SER A 678 -31.85 3.19 3.08
N ILE A 679 -31.80 4.28 3.86
CA ILE A 679 -30.96 4.37 5.06
C ILE A 679 -31.81 4.62 6.30
N GLU A 680 -31.37 4.08 7.44
CA GLU A 680 -32.07 4.22 8.72
C GLU A 680 -31.96 5.68 9.21
N LYS A 681 -33.03 6.14 9.87
CA LYS A 681 -33.10 7.52 10.37
C LYS A 681 -32.06 7.75 11.47
N GLY A 682 -31.34 8.87 11.36
CA GLY A 682 -30.49 9.40 12.43
C GLY A 682 -29.11 8.77 12.56
N LYS A 683 -28.80 7.74 11.76
CA LYS A 683 -27.47 7.09 11.74
C LYS A 683 -26.74 7.37 10.44
N TRP A 684 -25.41 7.42 10.52
CA TRP A 684 -24.55 7.43 9.35
C TRP A 684 -24.48 6.03 8.76
N SER A 685 -24.57 5.94 7.45
CA SER A 685 -24.37 4.72 6.67
C SER A 685 -23.32 4.98 5.62
N VAL A 686 -22.46 4.00 5.37
CA VAL A 686 -21.52 4.03 4.27
C VAL A 686 -22.09 3.24 3.09
N LEU A 687 -21.97 3.83 1.89
CA LEU A 687 -22.29 3.19 0.62
C LEU A 687 -21.01 3.03 -0.19
N GLU A 688 -20.80 1.83 -0.74
CA GLU A 688 -19.91 1.61 -1.88
C GLU A 688 -20.70 1.11 -3.09
N TYR A 689 -20.63 1.87 -4.19
CA TYR A 689 -21.33 1.60 -5.44
C TYR A 689 -20.36 1.63 -6.63
N PHE A 690 -20.51 0.71 -7.57
CA PHE A 690 -19.59 0.54 -8.69
C PHE A 690 -20.30 0.67 -10.04
N PHE A 691 -19.62 1.24 -11.02
CA PHE A 691 -20.09 1.34 -12.40
C PHE A 691 -18.94 1.19 -13.40
N ASN A 692 -19.21 0.70 -14.60
CA ASN A 692 -18.26 0.62 -15.71
C ASN A 692 -18.67 1.63 -16.79
N THR A 693 -17.68 2.28 -17.41
CA THR A 693 -17.91 3.34 -18.41
C THR A 693 -18.18 2.81 -19.81
N GLY A 694 -17.89 1.54 -20.08
CA GLY A 694 -18.04 0.93 -21.40
C GLY A 694 -17.36 1.74 -22.50
N SER A 695 -17.93 1.74 -23.71
CA SER A 695 -17.39 2.57 -24.80
C SER A 695 -17.81 4.04 -24.72
N HIS A 696 -18.59 4.43 -23.71
CA HIS A 696 -19.27 5.73 -23.64
C HIS A 696 -18.91 6.52 -22.36
N PRO A 697 -17.62 6.81 -22.10
CA PRO A 697 -17.20 7.58 -20.93
C PRO A 697 -17.82 8.99 -20.87
N GLU A 698 -18.28 9.54 -21.99
CA GLU A 698 -18.99 10.82 -22.08
C GLU A 698 -20.35 10.83 -21.34
N ASN A 699 -20.89 9.65 -21.01
CA ASN A 699 -22.12 9.53 -20.22
C ASN A 699 -21.92 9.84 -18.73
N TYR A 700 -20.68 10.06 -18.28
CA TYR A 700 -20.35 10.26 -16.88
C TYR A 700 -19.68 11.62 -16.69
N LYS A 701 -20.38 12.58 -16.05
CA LYS A 701 -19.89 13.96 -15.91
C LYS A 701 -20.11 14.57 -14.53
N TYR A 702 -21.21 14.22 -13.86
CA TYR A 702 -21.58 14.76 -12.57
C TYR A 702 -21.88 13.63 -11.60
N LEU A 703 -21.27 13.69 -10.42
CA LEU A 703 -21.65 12.86 -9.27
C LEU A 703 -22.68 13.63 -8.45
N GLY A 704 -23.78 13.01 -8.05
CA GLY A 704 -24.80 13.70 -7.28
C GLY A 704 -25.68 12.81 -6.41
N ILE A 705 -26.44 13.47 -5.54
CA ILE A 705 -27.34 12.88 -4.55
C ILE A 705 -28.71 13.54 -4.70
N LYS A 706 -29.77 12.74 -4.77
CA LYS A 706 -31.16 13.19 -4.93
C LYS A 706 -32.06 12.53 -3.90
N THR A 707 -32.89 13.33 -3.23
CA THR A 707 -33.84 12.86 -2.20
C THR A 707 -35.27 13.31 -2.52
N ARG A 708 -36.26 12.53 -2.05
CA ARG A 708 -37.69 12.80 -2.31
C ARG A 708 -38.40 13.62 -1.22
N SER A 709 -37.73 13.87 -0.09
CA SER A 709 -38.44 14.33 1.10
C SER A 709 -38.99 15.75 0.94
N SER A 710 -40.27 15.91 1.28
CA SER A 710 -40.88 17.22 1.48
C SER A 710 -40.54 17.71 2.90
N GLY A 711 -39.31 18.21 3.07
CA GLY A 711 -38.91 18.96 4.28
C GLY A 711 -37.75 18.40 5.11
N GLY A 712 -36.82 17.63 4.52
CA GLY A 712 -35.61 17.17 5.21
C GLY A 712 -34.33 17.31 4.38
N VAL A 713 -33.31 17.90 4.98
CA VAL A 713 -31.91 17.85 4.49
C VAL A 713 -31.38 16.43 4.72
N THR A 714 -30.81 15.81 3.69
CA THR A 714 -30.04 14.56 3.80
C THR A 714 -28.56 14.91 3.90
N PRO A 715 -27.95 14.78 5.09
CA PRO A 715 -26.52 15.00 5.24
C PRO A 715 -25.71 13.93 4.53
N PHE A 716 -24.59 14.35 3.98
CA PHE A 716 -23.60 13.49 3.37
C PHE A 716 -22.20 14.06 3.58
N ASP A 717 -21.22 13.17 3.60
CA ASP A 717 -19.83 13.51 3.89
C ASP A 717 -18.86 12.46 3.29
N ASP A 718 -17.58 12.81 3.25
CA ASP A 718 -16.47 11.97 2.77
C ASP A 718 -16.79 11.23 1.47
N ILE A 719 -17.20 11.98 0.45
CA ILE A 719 -17.54 11.39 -0.85
C ILE A 719 -16.28 11.22 -1.66
N SER A 720 -16.01 9.99 -2.10
CA SER A 720 -14.86 9.67 -2.92
C SER A 720 -15.23 8.88 -4.18
N LEU A 721 -14.49 9.14 -5.24
CA LEU A 721 -14.57 8.45 -6.52
C LEU A 721 -13.19 7.83 -6.80
N SER A 722 -13.14 6.51 -6.94
CA SER A 722 -11.91 5.76 -7.15
C SER A 722 -11.99 5.01 -8.48
N LYS A 723 -10.93 5.10 -9.28
CA LYS A 723 -10.73 4.16 -10.38
C LYS A 723 -10.42 2.78 -9.80
N ILE A 724 -11.05 1.74 -10.34
CA ILE A 724 -10.88 0.37 -9.89
C ILE A 724 -10.38 -0.45 -11.05
N ARG A 725 -9.63 -1.50 -10.73
CA ARG A 725 -9.13 -2.46 -11.68
C ARG A 725 -10.27 -3.01 -12.56
N ASN A 726 -10.01 -3.08 -13.86
CA ASN A 726 -10.90 -3.68 -14.85
C ASN A 726 -11.16 -5.15 -14.50
N ASN A 727 -12.26 -5.40 -13.81
CA ASN A 727 -12.96 -6.67 -13.95
C ASN A 727 -13.77 -6.57 -15.24
N PRO A 728 -13.84 -7.62 -16.09
CA PRO A 728 -14.68 -7.60 -17.27
C PRO A 728 -16.14 -7.71 -16.82
N VAL A 729 -16.67 -6.64 -16.24
CA VAL A 729 -18.10 -6.44 -16.15
C VAL A 729 -18.44 -5.61 -17.38
N GLY A 730 -18.91 -6.29 -18.42
CA GLY A 730 -19.46 -5.60 -19.58
C GLY A 730 -20.61 -4.68 -19.16
N GLU A 731 -21.00 -3.75 -20.03
CA GLU A 731 -22.27 -3.05 -19.83
C GLU A 731 -23.39 -4.09 -19.63
N SER A 732 -24.35 -3.80 -18.74
CA SER A 732 -25.51 -4.67 -18.59
C SER A 732 -26.19 -4.85 -19.95
N ILE A 733 -26.38 -6.09 -20.35
CA ILE A 733 -27.04 -6.45 -21.61
C ILE A 733 -28.53 -6.06 -21.56
N ILE A 734 -29.11 -6.06 -20.36
CA ILE A 734 -30.45 -5.51 -20.10
C ILE A 734 -30.36 -3.99 -20.07
N LYS A 735 -31.04 -3.34 -21.02
CA LYS A 735 -31.12 -1.87 -21.12
C LYS A 735 -32.06 -1.30 -20.05
N ASN A 736 -31.71 -0.13 -19.51
CA ASN A 736 -32.57 0.65 -18.61
C ASN A 736 -33.12 -0.17 -17.41
N GLY A 737 -32.36 -1.13 -16.88
CA GLY A 737 -32.77 -1.89 -15.70
C GLY A 737 -32.79 -1.09 -14.41
N ASP A 738 -32.31 0.15 -14.46
CA ASP A 738 -32.43 1.18 -13.42
C ASP A 738 -33.66 2.10 -13.63
N PHE A 739 -34.44 1.87 -14.69
CA PHE A 739 -35.64 2.62 -15.04
C PHE A 739 -35.46 4.15 -15.13
N SER A 740 -34.26 4.61 -15.48
CA SER A 740 -33.98 6.04 -15.65
C SER A 740 -34.59 6.66 -16.91
N GLU A 741 -34.82 5.89 -17.95
CA GLU A 741 -35.51 6.30 -19.18
C GLU A 741 -37.03 6.00 -19.12
N GLY A 742 -37.59 5.84 -17.92
CA GLY A 742 -38.99 5.46 -17.74
C GLY A 742 -39.27 4.06 -18.27
N ILE A 743 -40.41 3.88 -18.95
CA ILE A 743 -40.90 2.57 -19.44
C ILE A 743 -40.32 2.16 -20.80
N LYS A 744 -39.37 2.91 -21.37
CA LYS A 744 -38.97 2.81 -22.79
C LYS A 744 -38.58 1.40 -23.27
N TYR A 745 -38.07 0.55 -22.37
CA TYR A 745 -37.64 -0.83 -22.66
C TYR A 745 -38.38 -1.87 -21.80
N TRP A 746 -39.51 -1.49 -21.22
CA TRP A 746 -40.19 -2.28 -20.22
C TRP A 746 -41.71 -2.25 -20.43
N ASN A 747 -42.32 -3.42 -20.41
CA ASN A 747 -43.75 -3.61 -20.52
C ASN A 747 -44.35 -4.01 -19.17
N TYR A 748 -45.62 -3.66 -18.96
CA TYR A 748 -46.39 -3.94 -17.74
C TYR A 748 -45.79 -3.32 -16.46
N VAL A 749 -45.15 -2.15 -16.58
CA VAL A 749 -44.58 -1.43 -15.44
C VAL A 749 -45.11 -0.02 -15.32
N GLU A 750 -45.22 0.42 -14.07
CA GLU A 750 -45.30 1.83 -13.71
C GLU A 750 -43.94 2.22 -13.12
N VAL A 751 -43.22 3.14 -13.77
CA VAL A 751 -41.93 3.63 -13.23
C VAL A 751 -42.17 4.81 -12.31
N ILE A 752 -41.66 4.70 -11.08
CA ILE A 752 -41.89 5.67 -10.01
C ILE A 752 -40.53 6.10 -9.43
N ASP A 753 -40.05 7.28 -9.83
CA ASP A 753 -38.68 7.82 -9.66
C ASP A 753 -37.58 6.75 -9.55
N GLY A 754 -37.42 5.97 -10.62
CA GLY A 754 -36.25 5.12 -10.84
C GLY A 754 -36.34 3.68 -10.36
N TYR A 755 -37.51 3.20 -9.96
CA TYR A 755 -37.80 1.77 -9.85
C TYR A 755 -39.11 1.44 -10.59
N ALA A 756 -39.25 0.19 -11.02
CA ALA A 756 -40.50 -0.28 -11.62
C ALA A 756 -41.39 -0.93 -10.58
N ARG A 757 -42.66 -0.56 -10.60
CA ARG A 757 -43.75 -1.29 -9.98
C ARG A 757 -44.41 -2.18 -11.03
N ALA A 758 -44.56 -3.46 -10.72
CA ALA A 758 -45.29 -4.38 -11.60
C ALA A 758 -46.77 -4.01 -11.68
N LEU A 759 -47.34 -4.08 -12.88
CA LEU A 759 -48.75 -3.83 -13.14
C LEU A 759 -49.50 -5.14 -13.36
N GLY A 760 -50.72 -5.21 -12.83
CA GLY A 760 -51.66 -6.30 -13.10
C GLY A 760 -52.03 -6.36 -14.57
N ILE A 761 -52.01 -7.57 -15.15
CA ILE A 761 -52.56 -7.85 -16.47
C ILE A 761 -54.01 -8.34 -16.28
N PRO A 762 -55.03 -7.50 -16.56
CA PRO A 762 -56.42 -7.82 -16.22
C PRO A 762 -56.95 -9.10 -16.88
N SER A 763 -56.40 -9.47 -18.05
CA SER A 763 -56.79 -10.67 -18.78
C SER A 763 -56.14 -11.97 -18.28
N GLN A 764 -55.11 -11.90 -17.43
CA GLN A 764 -54.35 -13.08 -16.99
C GLN A 764 -54.31 -13.28 -15.46
N GLY A 765 -54.76 -12.29 -14.67
CA GLY A 765 -54.96 -12.46 -13.23
C GLY A 765 -53.68 -12.44 -12.38
N PHE A 766 -52.58 -11.89 -12.92
CA PHE A 766 -51.30 -11.75 -12.23
C PHE A 766 -50.63 -10.40 -12.55
N ALA A 767 -49.70 -9.98 -11.70
CA ALA A 767 -48.85 -8.81 -11.95
C ALA A 767 -47.56 -9.26 -12.64
N SER A 768 -47.14 -8.54 -13.68
CA SER A 768 -45.99 -8.89 -14.51
C SER A 768 -45.14 -7.67 -14.81
N MET A 769 -43.87 -7.90 -15.10
CA MET A 769 -42.95 -6.96 -15.72
C MET A 769 -42.10 -7.70 -16.73
N LEU A 770 -41.92 -7.13 -17.91
CA LEU A 770 -41.14 -7.71 -19.01
C LEU A 770 -40.18 -6.68 -19.57
N SER A 771 -38.92 -7.06 -19.79
CA SER A 771 -37.99 -6.23 -20.59
C SER A 771 -38.32 -6.33 -22.08
N ASP A 772 -37.73 -5.46 -22.90
CA ASP A 772 -37.54 -5.73 -24.32
C ASP A 772 -36.58 -6.91 -24.53
N ASN A 773 -36.55 -7.44 -25.75
CA ASN A 773 -35.60 -8.46 -26.13
C ASN A 773 -34.17 -7.90 -26.15
N PHE A 774 -33.21 -8.71 -25.72
CA PHE A 774 -31.78 -8.42 -25.79
C PHE A 774 -31.01 -9.65 -26.24
N GLU A 775 -29.91 -9.43 -26.97
CA GLU A 775 -29.09 -10.52 -27.53
C GLU A 775 -28.26 -11.20 -26.42
N ILE A 776 -28.26 -12.53 -26.41
CA ILE A 776 -27.39 -13.36 -25.58
C ILE A 776 -26.62 -14.37 -26.44
N LYS A 777 -25.39 -14.66 -26.03
CA LYS A 777 -24.56 -15.73 -26.58
C LYS A 777 -24.94 -17.07 -25.99
N GLY A 778 -24.88 -18.08 -26.84
CA GLY A 778 -25.12 -19.45 -26.43
C GLY A 778 -23.96 -20.10 -25.70
N LYS A 779 -24.30 -21.12 -24.91
CA LYS A 779 -23.37 -21.86 -24.03
C LYS A 779 -22.54 -20.92 -23.15
N THR A 780 -23.15 -19.84 -22.69
CA THR A 780 -22.46 -18.77 -21.96
C THR A 780 -23.13 -18.58 -20.60
N LYS A 781 -22.31 -18.39 -19.57
CA LYS A 781 -22.77 -18.06 -18.23
C LYS A 781 -22.97 -16.56 -18.12
N TYR A 782 -23.89 -16.13 -17.26
CA TYR A 782 -24.20 -14.74 -16.99
C TYR A 782 -24.41 -14.53 -15.48
N ILE A 783 -24.18 -13.32 -15.00
CA ILE A 783 -24.61 -12.89 -13.67
C ILE A 783 -25.81 -11.98 -13.83
N LEU A 784 -26.93 -12.38 -13.22
CA LEU A 784 -28.13 -11.58 -13.07
C LEU A 784 -28.17 -10.98 -11.67
N GLU A 785 -28.29 -9.66 -11.58
CA GLU A 785 -28.51 -8.94 -10.33
C GLU A 785 -29.74 -8.04 -10.42
N PHE A 786 -30.46 -7.88 -9.31
CA PHE A 786 -31.55 -6.91 -9.17
C PHE A 786 -31.86 -6.70 -7.68
N ASP A 787 -32.51 -5.58 -7.38
CA ASP A 787 -33.05 -5.31 -6.04
C ASP A 787 -34.57 -5.45 -6.10
N LEU A 788 -35.15 -6.17 -5.13
CA LEU A 788 -36.58 -6.47 -5.05
C LEU A 788 -37.15 -5.96 -3.72
N ARG A 789 -38.37 -5.44 -3.74
CA ARG A 789 -39.13 -5.04 -2.55
C ARG A 789 -40.62 -5.31 -2.72
N LEU A 790 -41.30 -5.63 -1.64
CA LEU A 790 -42.75 -5.71 -1.54
C LEU A 790 -43.36 -4.30 -1.74
N ASP A 791 -44.49 -4.21 -2.45
CA ASP A 791 -45.22 -2.95 -2.50
C ASP A 791 -45.87 -2.66 -1.12
N PRO A 792 -45.77 -1.42 -0.60
CA PRO A 792 -46.32 -1.09 0.72
C PRO A 792 -47.81 -1.39 0.89
N ALA A 793 -48.57 -1.44 -0.21
CA ALA A 793 -50.00 -1.77 -0.18
C ALA A 793 -50.29 -3.27 0.02
N VAL A 794 -49.25 -4.13 0.05
CA VAL A 794 -49.38 -5.59 -0.06
C VAL A 794 -48.76 -6.27 1.16
N SER A 795 -49.39 -7.33 1.66
CA SER A 795 -48.98 -8.01 2.90
C SER A 795 -47.92 -9.11 2.71
N LYS A 796 -47.84 -9.70 1.51
CA LYS A 796 -46.87 -10.74 1.12
C LYS A 796 -46.68 -10.66 -0.40
N SER A 797 -45.56 -11.11 -0.98
CA SER A 797 -45.41 -11.37 -2.41
C SER A 797 -44.36 -12.41 -2.70
N ASP A 798 -44.67 -13.38 -3.57
CA ASP A 798 -43.73 -14.41 -4.04
C ASP A 798 -43.53 -14.17 -5.54
N VAL A 799 -42.35 -13.70 -5.92
CA VAL A 799 -42.04 -13.19 -7.27
C VAL A 799 -41.22 -14.21 -8.05
N PHE A 800 -41.73 -14.63 -9.19
CA PHE A 800 -41.04 -15.48 -10.16
C PHE A 800 -40.15 -14.63 -11.04
N ILE A 801 -38.85 -14.91 -11.02
CA ILE A 801 -37.85 -14.25 -11.86
C ILE A 801 -37.43 -15.23 -12.94
N THR A 802 -37.70 -14.89 -14.19
CA THR A 802 -37.52 -15.77 -15.34
C THR A 802 -36.66 -15.10 -16.41
N MET A 803 -35.73 -15.87 -16.98
CA MET A 803 -35.05 -15.54 -18.23
C MET A 803 -35.52 -16.52 -19.30
N ALA A 804 -36.17 -15.99 -20.34
CA ALA A 804 -36.83 -16.76 -21.38
C ALA A 804 -36.46 -16.27 -22.77
N TYR A 805 -36.52 -17.17 -23.76
CA TYR A 805 -36.45 -16.77 -25.16
C TYR A 805 -37.77 -16.09 -25.59
N PRO A 806 -37.77 -15.18 -26.60
CA PRO A 806 -38.88 -14.26 -26.91
C PRO A 806 -40.26 -14.88 -27.05
N ASN A 807 -40.31 -16.14 -27.48
CA ASN A 807 -41.54 -16.87 -27.76
C ASN A 807 -42.13 -17.54 -26.50
N GLY A 808 -41.46 -17.41 -25.34
CA GLY A 808 -41.79 -18.14 -24.10
C GLY A 808 -41.62 -19.67 -24.21
N SER A 809 -41.07 -20.17 -25.31
CA SER A 809 -41.02 -21.59 -25.66
C SER A 809 -39.97 -22.39 -24.88
N ALA A 810 -38.98 -21.72 -24.30
CA ALA A 810 -38.00 -22.32 -23.40
C ALA A 810 -37.48 -21.27 -22.41
N VAL A 811 -37.22 -21.74 -21.19
CA VAL A 811 -36.73 -20.95 -20.05
C VAL A 811 -35.37 -21.51 -19.67
N PHE A 812 -34.36 -20.64 -19.57
CA PHE A 812 -33.01 -21.05 -19.19
C PHE A 812 -32.64 -20.63 -17.77
N PHE A 813 -33.48 -19.83 -17.12
CA PHE A 813 -33.41 -19.56 -15.69
C PHE A 813 -34.79 -19.22 -15.12
N ASN A 814 -35.13 -19.79 -13.97
CA ASN A 814 -36.35 -19.48 -13.23
C ASN A 814 -36.12 -19.68 -11.73
N THR A 815 -36.54 -18.72 -10.91
CA THR A 815 -36.47 -18.81 -9.45
C THR A 815 -37.64 -18.10 -8.80
N LEU A 816 -38.04 -18.53 -7.60
CA LEU A 816 -39.10 -17.93 -6.80
C LEU A 816 -38.50 -17.20 -5.60
N ILE A 817 -38.86 -15.93 -5.44
CA ILE A 817 -38.30 -15.06 -4.41
C ILE A 817 -39.40 -14.42 -3.58
N PRO A 818 -39.45 -14.69 -2.26
CA PRO A 818 -40.34 -13.97 -1.35
C PRO A 818 -39.88 -12.51 -1.18
N ALA A 819 -40.65 -11.55 -1.68
CA ALA A 819 -40.35 -10.13 -1.57
C ALA A 819 -40.49 -9.65 -0.11
N GLN A 820 -39.50 -8.89 0.34
CA GLN A 820 -39.45 -8.31 1.70
C GLN A 820 -39.90 -6.85 1.69
N ARG A 821 -40.29 -6.33 2.87
CA ARG A 821 -40.65 -4.91 3.00
C ARG A 821 -39.48 -3.96 2.73
N GLU A 822 -38.26 -4.41 2.97
CA GLU A 822 -37.03 -3.69 2.63
C GLU A 822 -36.50 -4.11 1.26
N TRP A 823 -35.78 -3.21 0.60
CA TRP A 823 -35.06 -3.54 -0.62
C TRP A 823 -34.03 -4.63 -0.34
N THR A 824 -34.18 -5.77 -1.01
CA THR A 824 -33.27 -6.91 -0.87
C THR A 824 -32.60 -7.15 -2.21
N ARG A 825 -31.27 -7.27 -2.21
CA ARG A 825 -30.50 -7.59 -3.41
C ARG A 825 -30.48 -9.10 -3.65
N HIS A 826 -30.66 -9.47 -4.91
CA HIS A 826 -30.55 -10.86 -5.37
C HIS A 826 -29.52 -10.95 -6.50
N ARG A 827 -28.73 -12.03 -6.46
CA ARG A 827 -27.67 -12.33 -7.44
C ARG A 827 -27.73 -13.80 -7.82
N PHE A 828 -27.70 -14.09 -9.12
CA PHE A 828 -27.77 -15.45 -9.64
C PHE A 828 -26.80 -15.65 -10.81
N GLU A 829 -26.18 -16.83 -10.86
CA GLU A 829 -25.54 -17.33 -12.07
C GLU A 829 -26.60 -17.95 -12.99
N VAL A 830 -26.60 -17.53 -14.26
CA VAL A 830 -27.57 -17.90 -15.28
C VAL A 830 -26.84 -18.52 -16.45
N PHE A 831 -27.24 -19.70 -16.91
CA PHE A 831 -26.58 -20.37 -18.04
C PHE A 831 -27.48 -20.42 -19.27
N ALA A 832 -27.09 -19.72 -20.34
CA ALA A 832 -27.77 -19.78 -21.62
C ALA A 832 -27.28 -21.02 -22.38
N SER A 833 -28.05 -22.11 -22.36
CA SER A 833 -27.62 -23.41 -22.88
C SER A 833 -27.78 -23.60 -24.41
N TRP A 834 -28.46 -22.70 -25.10
CA TRP A 834 -28.78 -22.78 -26.54
C TRP A 834 -28.01 -21.73 -27.32
N GLY A 835 -27.82 -21.89 -28.63
CA GLY A 835 -27.02 -20.97 -29.47
C GLY A 835 -27.46 -19.50 -29.42
N ASP A 836 -26.63 -18.61 -29.96
CA ASP A 836 -26.85 -17.16 -29.95
C ASP A 836 -28.28 -16.78 -30.37
N THR A 837 -28.97 -16.01 -29.54
CA THR A 837 -30.40 -15.71 -29.70
C THR A 837 -30.79 -14.52 -28.81
N ASP A 838 -31.96 -13.94 -29.08
CA ASP A 838 -32.59 -12.99 -28.17
C ASP A 838 -33.09 -13.67 -26.90
N ALA A 839 -33.12 -12.94 -25.80
CA ALA A 839 -33.75 -13.31 -24.54
C ALA A 839 -34.51 -12.13 -23.92
N GLN A 840 -35.30 -12.42 -22.90
CA GLN A 840 -36.13 -11.46 -22.17
C GLN A 840 -36.09 -11.75 -20.68
N PHE A 841 -36.03 -10.71 -19.87
CA PHE A 841 -36.21 -10.76 -18.42
C PHE A 841 -37.68 -10.62 -18.07
N ARG A 842 -38.18 -11.46 -17.16
CA ARG A 842 -39.55 -11.42 -16.65
C ARG A 842 -39.58 -11.49 -15.12
N ALA A 843 -40.42 -10.68 -14.49
CA ALA A 843 -40.77 -10.79 -13.09
C ALA A 843 -42.29 -10.89 -12.95
N GLU A 844 -42.80 -11.93 -12.28
CA GLU A 844 -44.24 -12.23 -12.22
C GLU A 844 -44.69 -12.63 -10.80
N ASP A 845 -45.89 -12.22 -10.40
CA ASP A 845 -46.54 -12.73 -9.19
C ASP A 845 -47.96 -13.20 -9.52
N TYR A 846 -48.19 -14.51 -9.43
CA TYR A 846 -49.43 -15.18 -9.82
C TYR A 846 -50.61 -15.02 -8.84
N ARG A 847 -50.54 -14.05 -7.93
CA ARG A 847 -51.66 -13.73 -7.04
C ARG A 847 -52.55 -12.68 -7.69
N PHE A 848 -53.86 -12.82 -7.53
CA PHE A 848 -54.89 -11.97 -8.12
C PHE A 848 -54.96 -10.56 -7.48
N ASP A 849 -53.85 -9.82 -7.50
CA ASP A 849 -53.77 -8.42 -7.11
C ASP A 849 -53.03 -7.60 -8.19
N THR A 850 -53.49 -6.38 -8.42
CA THR A 850 -53.06 -5.52 -9.54
C THR A 850 -51.72 -4.81 -9.30
N LYS A 851 -51.18 -4.87 -8.07
CA LYS A 851 -49.88 -4.31 -7.68
C LYS A 851 -49.28 -5.20 -6.58
N THR A 852 -48.07 -5.72 -6.76
CA THR A 852 -47.55 -6.77 -5.84
C THR A 852 -46.11 -6.52 -5.37
N PHE A 853 -45.21 -6.10 -6.27
CA PHE A 853 -43.79 -5.88 -5.96
C PHE A 853 -43.20 -4.71 -6.75
N ASN A 854 -42.03 -4.25 -6.28
CA ASN A 854 -41.18 -3.24 -6.89
C ASN A 854 -39.80 -3.82 -7.14
N ILE A 855 -39.17 -3.43 -8.25
CA ILE A 855 -37.86 -3.93 -8.68
C ILE A 855 -37.04 -2.82 -9.32
N THR A 856 -35.72 -2.86 -9.13
CA THR A 856 -34.77 -1.89 -9.70
C THR A 856 -33.39 -2.49 -9.85
N ASN A 857 -32.49 -1.76 -10.52
CA ASN A 857 -31.07 -2.12 -10.70
C ASN A 857 -30.90 -3.50 -11.34
N ILE A 858 -31.73 -3.81 -12.33
CA ILE A 858 -31.70 -5.08 -13.05
C ILE A 858 -30.51 -5.05 -13.99
N THR A 859 -29.56 -5.94 -13.79
CA THR A 859 -28.36 -6.02 -14.61
C THR A 859 -28.05 -7.45 -14.99
N LEU A 860 -27.66 -7.66 -16.25
CA LEU A 860 -27.21 -8.94 -16.74
C LEU A 860 -25.84 -8.79 -17.38
N TYR A 861 -24.85 -9.50 -16.86
CA TYR A 861 -23.47 -9.47 -17.33
C TYR A 861 -23.05 -10.82 -17.86
N GLU A 862 -22.38 -10.87 -19.01
CA GLU A 862 -21.72 -12.09 -19.50
C GLU A 862 -20.62 -12.50 -18.50
N LEU A 863 -20.75 -13.69 -17.92
CA LEU A 863 -19.71 -14.30 -17.10
C LEU A 863 -18.76 -15.01 -18.07
N LEU A 864 -17.59 -14.40 -18.25
CA LEU A 864 -16.53 -15.00 -19.06
C LEU A 864 -16.06 -16.27 -18.35
N ASP A 865 -16.15 -17.38 -19.08
CA ASP A 865 -15.96 -18.74 -18.58
C ASP A 865 -14.66 -18.90 -17.77
N THR A 866 -14.81 -19.01 -16.44
CA THR A 866 -13.82 -19.60 -15.56
C THR A 866 -14.23 -21.06 -15.36
N SER A 867 -13.45 -21.97 -15.96
CA SER A 867 -13.50 -23.44 -15.84
C SER A 867 -14.65 -24.22 -16.52
N ASP A 868 -14.34 -24.81 -17.68
CA ASP A 868 -14.62 -26.22 -17.96
C ASP A 868 -13.35 -27.04 -17.62
N LYS A 869 -13.15 -27.29 -16.32
CA LYS A 869 -12.30 -28.37 -15.77
C LYS A 869 -12.86 -28.89 -14.46
#